data_AF-A0A9Y2L0P6-F1
#
_entry.id   AF-A0A9Y2L0P6-F1
#
_cell.length_a   1.000
_cell.length_b   1.000
_cell.length_c   1.000
_cell.angle_alpha   90.00
_cell.angle_beta   90.00
_cell.angle_gamma   90.00
#
_symmetry.space_group_name_H-M   'P 1'
#
loop_
_entity.id
_entity.type
_entity.pdbx_description
1 polymer ?
#
loop_
_entity_poly.entity_id
_entity_poly.type
_entity_poly.pdbx_seq_one_letter_code
_entity_poly.pdbx_strand_id
1 'polypeptide(L)'
;MSLSSDQMELREEEIRKHYGAAALILEGFDHTPRIAKAQAVAAPERSAGLGTRRRFRSTTPGLVTRSTARPEGVHLVARIAAADEDDPLTSPLQATAQHVLRRALAVALAVGEAYSEVSGLAELKRANLAGSLDAGRKGEFGELLAAEALAVLHVFANATAYLLAPHASEVQVEVGDVEELLTDNAQLALHGALWELDQKLAQYAPDDAALIATIAAYGEQLMEKVSLRAQTAPRLAPFTGAAWHVEADDLTIRGFEPAAKGKSTTLTMSFKKPHEVVGNHIAKYQALRLSKMLMAYDFERRLNPFAELGGFIFTFMGDGKPGTGKTTLIQMMAGLVHDYCQVAGYPFRYQNLSTDNIDSYQGKSGQNAKAFINGIIDPTAIGFGTIDDIDQLAGKRGDRQSSAGQLEITAVLMESFAGANTVIRGNCTFGMFSNYPENVDDALRQRAGARFLVDGPQSREDYIDILSLLMGKNHAIPLGEHQPFAAQEIKAAVARSFEAHAKPQEPGLLEVFDRAESQIGALDTIAKLGSYLKMIQQADERFTGRAIKNITDAVKVRAMDFELPDDWMENPELFLFRDYDTKKAMIEELRVPISVDMVIQEINRYADSEFRYADKSDEVAIDTMVRDFERQEEAKRRYLEGKG
;
A
#
# COMPACT_ATOMS: atom_id res chain seq x y z
N MET A 1 -0.17 -19.74 27.28
CA MET A 1 -0.90 -20.86 26.65
C MET A 1 -1.45 -20.33 25.35
N SER A 2 -0.94 -20.78 24.20
CA SER A 2 -1.30 -20.27 22.88
C SER A 2 -2.74 -20.65 22.55
N LEU A 3 -3.54 -19.64 22.23
CA LEU A 3 -4.90 -19.80 21.70
C LEU A 3 -4.80 -20.44 20.31
N SER A 4 -5.60 -21.48 20.07
CA SER A 4 -5.63 -22.23 18.82
C SER A 4 -6.04 -21.32 17.66
N SER A 5 -5.11 -21.05 16.74
CA SER A 5 -5.47 -20.47 15.45
C SER A 5 -6.17 -21.53 14.60
N ASP A 6 -7.13 -21.12 13.77
CA ASP A 6 -7.78 -21.95 12.72
C ASP A 6 -6.79 -22.38 11.61
N GLN A 7 -5.50 -22.56 11.94
CA GLN A 7 -4.46 -22.98 11.02
C GLN A 7 -4.12 -24.45 11.27
N MET A 8 -4.17 -25.23 10.20
CA MET A 8 -3.65 -26.60 10.19
C MET A 8 -2.13 -26.54 10.10
N GLU A 9 -1.44 -27.18 11.03
CA GLU A 9 0.01 -27.36 10.92
C GLU A 9 0.32 -28.29 9.75
N LEU A 10 1.13 -27.84 8.78
CA LEU A 10 1.71 -28.71 7.76
C LEU A 10 3.03 -29.23 8.30
N ARG A 11 3.01 -30.48 8.78
CA ARG A 11 4.10 -31.04 9.58
C ARG A 11 5.36 -31.20 8.75
N GLU A 12 6.51 -30.96 9.38
CA GLU A 12 7.82 -31.09 8.71
C GLU A 12 8.05 -32.50 8.14
N GLU A 13 7.51 -33.54 8.77
CA GLU A 13 7.59 -34.92 8.26
C GLU A 13 6.85 -35.12 6.93
N GLU A 14 5.70 -34.46 6.77
CA GLU A 14 4.87 -34.51 5.56
C GLU A 14 5.59 -33.82 4.39
N ILE A 15 6.28 -32.71 4.67
CA ILE A 15 7.08 -31.99 3.68
C ILE A 15 8.34 -32.80 3.31
N ARG A 16 9.06 -33.35 4.30
CA ARG A 16 10.31 -34.10 4.07
C ARG A 16 10.11 -35.37 3.24
N LYS A 17 8.96 -36.02 3.35
CA LYS A 17 8.58 -37.16 2.50
C LYS A 17 8.72 -36.85 1.01
N HIS A 18 8.49 -35.60 0.60
CA HIS A 18 8.54 -35.16 -0.80
C HIS A 18 9.91 -34.68 -1.27
N TYR A 19 10.93 -34.60 -0.39
CA TYR A 19 12.25 -34.09 -0.76
C TYR A 19 12.95 -34.90 -1.85
N GLY A 20 12.80 -36.23 -1.82
CA GLY A 20 13.39 -37.10 -2.84
C GLY A 20 12.79 -36.84 -4.22
N ALA A 21 11.46 -36.71 -4.30
CA ALA A 21 10.76 -36.40 -5.55
C ALA A 21 11.11 -34.99 -6.05
N ALA A 22 11.12 -33.99 -5.16
CA ALA A 22 11.49 -32.62 -5.49
C ALA A 22 12.94 -32.53 -6.02
N ALA A 23 13.88 -33.24 -5.40
CA ALA A 23 15.27 -33.28 -5.86
C ALA A 23 15.39 -33.90 -7.27
N LEU A 24 14.73 -35.05 -7.51
CA LEU A 24 14.74 -35.70 -8.83
C LEU A 24 14.19 -34.81 -9.94
N ILE A 25 13.11 -34.05 -9.65
CA ILE A 25 12.55 -33.09 -10.61
C ILE A 25 13.55 -31.97 -10.91
N LEU A 26 14.31 -31.46 -9.93
CA LEU A 26 15.31 -30.42 -10.17
C LEU A 26 16.57 -30.96 -10.86
N GLU A 27 16.93 -32.22 -10.62
CA GLU A 27 18.08 -32.89 -11.23
C GLU A 27 17.86 -33.16 -12.71
N GLY A 28 16.66 -33.57 -13.12
CA GLY A 28 16.39 -33.88 -14.53
C GLY A 28 14.97 -34.38 -14.82
N PHE A 29 14.28 -33.75 -15.77
CA PHE A 29 13.04 -34.29 -16.34
C PHE A 29 12.87 -33.93 -17.82
N ASP A 30 12.11 -34.75 -18.54
CA ASP A 30 11.70 -34.44 -19.90
C ASP A 30 10.35 -33.73 -19.91
N HIS A 31 10.28 -32.58 -20.59
CA HIS A 31 9.02 -31.90 -20.89
C HIS A 31 9.01 -31.40 -22.32
N THR A 32 7.87 -31.58 -23.00
CA THR A 32 7.64 -31.00 -24.32
C THR A 32 6.60 -29.90 -24.15
N PRO A 33 6.94 -28.63 -24.42
CA PRO A 33 6.02 -27.53 -24.20
C PRO A 33 4.77 -27.68 -25.07
N ARG A 34 3.60 -27.43 -24.48
CA ARG A 34 2.28 -27.57 -25.13
C ARG A 34 1.68 -26.23 -25.52
N ILE A 35 2.03 -25.17 -24.82
CA ILE A 35 1.50 -23.81 -25.01
C ILE A 35 2.64 -22.89 -25.44
N ALA A 36 3.70 -22.83 -24.63
CA ALA A 36 4.83 -21.95 -24.83
C ALA A 36 5.72 -22.42 -25.99
N LYS A 37 6.57 -21.51 -26.48
CA LYS A 37 7.60 -21.83 -27.49
C LYS A 37 8.97 -21.78 -26.85
N ALA A 38 9.77 -22.82 -27.08
CA ALA A 38 11.17 -22.84 -26.66
C ALA A 38 11.91 -21.63 -27.24
N GLN A 39 12.62 -20.91 -26.37
CA GLN A 39 13.41 -19.77 -26.81
C GLN A 39 14.77 -20.25 -27.34
N ALA A 40 15.18 -19.72 -28.48
CA ALA A 40 16.45 -20.11 -29.10
C ALA A 40 17.61 -19.38 -28.41
N VAL A 41 18.25 -20.05 -27.45
CA VAL A 41 19.54 -19.59 -26.92
C VAL A 41 20.62 -19.95 -27.94
N ALA A 42 21.41 -18.97 -28.37
CA ALA A 42 22.50 -19.20 -29.33
C ALA A 42 23.57 -20.11 -28.68
N ALA A 43 23.66 -21.36 -29.12
CA ALA A 43 24.71 -22.24 -28.64
C ALA A 43 26.08 -21.70 -29.09
N PRO A 44 27.08 -21.59 -28.19
CA PRO A 44 28.42 -21.20 -28.60
C PRO A 44 28.98 -22.23 -29.58
N GLU A 45 29.55 -21.77 -30.70
CA GLU A 45 30.21 -22.64 -31.66
C GLU A 45 31.34 -23.41 -30.94
N ARG A 46 31.17 -24.72 -30.78
CA ARG A 46 32.18 -25.57 -30.12
C ARG A 46 33.50 -25.64 -30.90
N SER A 47 33.57 -25.12 -32.14
CA SER A 47 34.81 -24.97 -32.94
C SER A 47 34.57 -24.05 -34.14
N ALA A 48 35.34 -22.97 -34.26
CA ALA A 48 35.32 -22.09 -35.43
C ALA A 48 35.82 -22.85 -36.68
N GLY A 49 34.99 -22.93 -37.73
CA GLY A 49 35.37 -23.46 -39.05
C GLY A 49 34.80 -24.83 -39.46
N LEU A 50 34.03 -25.50 -38.60
CA LEU A 50 33.21 -26.65 -39.00
C LEU A 50 31.76 -26.20 -39.15
N GLY A 51 31.36 -25.83 -40.36
CA GLY A 51 29.98 -25.41 -40.65
C GLY A 51 28.96 -26.42 -40.10
N THR A 52 27.92 -25.91 -39.43
CA THR A 52 26.83 -26.70 -38.85
C THR A 52 26.30 -27.68 -39.92
N ARG A 53 26.52 -28.99 -39.73
CA ARG A 53 26.14 -30.02 -40.71
C ARG A 53 24.65 -29.88 -41.05
N ARG A 54 24.33 -29.80 -42.35
CA ARG A 54 22.94 -29.79 -42.84
C ARG A 54 22.20 -30.99 -42.24
N ARG A 55 21.12 -30.70 -41.49
CA ARG A 55 20.24 -31.68 -40.86
C ARG A 55 19.65 -32.59 -41.96
N PHE A 56 19.78 -33.91 -41.82
CA PHE A 56 19.10 -34.86 -42.69
C PHE A 56 17.58 -34.78 -42.44
N ARG A 57 16.81 -34.36 -43.46
CA ARG A 57 15.35 -34.49 -43.47
C ARG A 57 14.99 -35.94 -43.79
N SER A 58 14.22 -36.58 -42.91
CA SER A 58 13.60 -37.88 -43.20
C SER A 58 12.55 -37.71 -44.30
N THR A 59 12.58 -38.58 -45.31
CA THR A 59 11.65 -38.57 -46.46
C THR A 59 10.45 -39.49 -46.26
N THR A 60 10.29 -40.11 -45.09
CA THR A 60 9.16 -41.02 -44.81
C THR A 60 7.88 -40.24 -44.48
N PRO A 61 6.80 -40.36 -45.29
CA PRO A 61 5.52 -39.73 -44.99
C PRO A 61 4.97 -40.19 -43.62
N GLY A 62 4.58 -39.24 -42.76
CA GLY A 62 4.14 -39.52 -41.38
C GLY A 62 5.19 -39.28 -40.29
N LEU A 63 6.48 -39.21 -40.63
CA LEU A 63 7.56 -38.80 -39.72
C LEU A 63 7.98 -37.32 -39.91
N VAL A 64 7.51 -36.68 -40.98
CA VAL A 64 7.80 -35.27 -41.33
C VAL A 64 7.18 -34.27 -40.34
N THR A 65 6.16 -34.68 -39.58
CA THR A 65 5.45 -33.85 -38.59
C THR A 65 5.86 -34.13 -37.14
N ARG A 66 6.73 -35.12 -36.87
CA ARG A 66 7.27 -35.36 -35.53
C ARG A 66 8.56 -34.56 -35.35
N SER A 67 8.62 -33.76 -34.28
CA SER A 67 9.86 -33.13 -33.85
C SER A 67 10.92 -34.21 -33.61
N THR A 68 12.06 -34.09 -34.28
CA THR A 68 13.25 -34.96 -34.10
C THR A 68 14.31 -34.29 -33.23
N ALA A 69 13.99 -33.17 -32.56
CA ALA A 69 14.85 -32.63 -31.53
C ALA A 69 14.96 -33.67 -30.41
N ARG A 70 16.17 -34.14 -30.11
CA ARG A 70 16.40 -34.76 -28.81
C ARG A 70 16.04 -33.69 -27.77
N PRO A 71 15.11 -33.94 -26.84
CA PRO A 71 15.01 -33.09 -25.67
C PRO A 71 16.35 -33.22 -24.96
N GLU A 72 17.13 -32.15 -24.91
CA GLU A 72 18.02 -32.02 -23.77
C GLU A 72 17.06 -31.83 -22.60
N GLY A 73 17.07 -32.77 -21.64
CA GLY A 73 16.18 -32.72 -20.48
C GLY A 73 16.36 -31.40 -19.73
N VAL A 74 15.33 -30.97 -18.99
CA VAL A 74 15.44 -29.81 -18.11
C VAL A 74 16.27 -30.21 -16.89
N HIS A 75 17.39 -29.53 -16.68
CA HIS A 75 18.32 -29.77 -15.58
C HIS A 75 18.53 -28.48 -14.78
N LEU A 76 17.57 -28.12 -13.92
CA LEU A 76 17.57 -26.84 -13.20
C LEU A 76 18.77 -26.69 -12.25
N VAL A 77 19.22 -27.77 -11.61
CA VAL A 77 20.43 -27.73 -10.76
C VAL A 77 21.65 -27.31 -11.59
N ALA A 78 21.81 -27.87 -12.80
CA ALA A 78 22.90 -27.53 -13.70
C ALA A 78 22.75 -26.11 -14.29
N ARG A 79 21.51 -25.69 -14.60
CA ARG A 79 21.17 -24.33 -15.06
C ARG A 79 21.58 -23.28 -14.04
N ILE A 80 21.26 -23.51 -12.76
CA ILE A 80 21.57 -22.62 -11.65
C ILE A 80 23.08 -22.57 -11.36
N ALA A 81 23.76 -23.73 -11.36
CA ALA A 81 25.19 -23.80 -11.13
C ALA A 81 26.03 -23.19 -12.27
N ALA A 82 25.43 -22.98 -13.45
CA ALA A 82 26.08 -22.37 -14.61
C ALA A 82 25.71 -20.89 -14.80
N ALA A 83 25.07 -20.25 -13.82
CA ALA A 83 24.67 -18.84 -13.90
C ALA A 83 25.86 -17.87 -13.83
N ASP A 84 26.99 -18.29 -13.25
CA ASP A 84 28.26 -17.57 -13.28
C ASP A 84 29.28 -18.43 -14.06
N GLU A 85 29.79 -17.91 -15.18
CA GLU A 85 30.76 -18.63 -16.02
C GLU A 85 32.19 -18.60 -15.43
N ASP A 86 32.47 -17.76 -14.44
CA ASP A 86 33.83 -17.50 -13.94
C ASP A 86 34.24 -18.35 -12.72
N ASP A 87 33.31 -18.99 -11.99
CA ASP A 87 33.61 -19.83 -10.82
C ASP A 87 33.21 -21.32 -11.01
N PRO A 88 34.14 -22.28 -10.89
CA PRO A 88 33.82 -23.71 -11.00
C PRO A 88 33.03 -24.29 -9.81
N LEU A 89 32.83 -23.54 -8.72
CA LEU A 89 32.10 -23.97 -7.53
C LEU A 89 30.72 -23.29 -7.45
N THR A 90 29.74 -24.02 -6.92
CA THR A 90 28.40 -23.46 -6.65
C THR A 90 28.49 -22.38 -5.58
N SER A 91 28.00 -21.18 -5.91
CA SER A 91 28.00 -20.05 -4.99
C SER A 91 26.99 -20.24 -3.84
N PRO A 92 27.10 -19.47 -2.75
CA PRO A 92 26.10 -19.48 -1.68
C PRO A 92 24.68 -19.13 -2.16
N LEU A 93 24.54 -18.20 -3.12
CA LEU A 93 23.23 -17.80 -3.65
C LEU A 93 22.65 -18.88 -4.57
N GLN A 94 23.48 -19.52 -5.40
CA GLN A 94 23.07 -20.65 -6.23
C GLN A 94 22.61 -21.84 -5.38
N ALA A 95 23.37 -22.18 -4.32
CA ALA A 95 22.98 -23.23 -3.38
C ALA A 95 21.67 -22.88 -2.65
N THR A 96 21.50 -21.61 -2.26
CA THR A 96 20.25 -21.11 -1.66
C THR A 96 19.08 -21.29 -2.61
N ALA A 97 19.22 -20.87 -3.88
CA ALA A 97 18.18 -21.03 -4.89
C ALA A 97 17.78 -22.51 -5.09
N GLN A 98 18.75 -23.42 -5.18
CA GLN A 98 18.49 -24.87 -5.29
C GLN A 98 17.75 -25.42 -4.07
N HIS A 99 18.17 -25.04 -2.86
CA HIS A 99 17.52 -25.48 -1.62
C HIS A 99 16.09 -24.95 -1.49
N VAL A 100 15.87 -23.68 -1.85
CA VAL A 100 14.55 -23.04 -1.81
C VAL A 100 13.61 -23.67 -2.82
N LEU A 101 14.03 -23.87 -4.07
CA LEU A 101 13.20 -24.54 -5.09
C LEU A 101 12.82 -25.96 -4.65
N ARG A 102 13.76 -26.71 -4.06
CA ARG A 102 13.47 -28.06 -3.53
C ARG A 102 12.45 -27.99 -2.38
N ARG A 103 12.63 -27.05 -1.45
CA ARG A 103 11.72 -26.85 -0.31
C ARG A 103 10.33 -26.46 -0.79
N ALA A 104 10.22 -25.48 -1.70
CA ALA A 104 8.96 -25.00 -2.25
C ALA A 104 8.21 -26.11 -3.01
N LEU A 105 8.91 -26.92 -3.81
CA LEU A 105 8.32 -28.10 -4.46
C LEU A 105 7.79 -29.11 -3.44
N ALA A 106 8.55 -29.38 -2.39
CA ALA A 106 8.13 -30.32 -1.35
C ALA A 106 6.90 -29.82 -0.57
N VAL A 107 6.85 -28.53 -0.23
CA VAL A 107 5.68 -27.90 0.40
C VAL A 107 4.47 -27.97 -0.53
N ALA A 108 4.64 -27.65 -1.80
CA ALA A 108 3.57 -27.72 -2.80
C ALA A 108 3.01 -29.14 -2.98
N LEU A 109 3.88 -30.15 -3.03
CA LEU A 109 3.49 -31.56 -3.11
C LEU A 109 2.77 -32.04 -1.84
N ALA A 110 3.20 -31.59 -0.65
CA ALA A 110 2.54 -31.91 0.60
C ALA A 110 1.12 -31.32 0.68
N VAL A 111 0.95 -30.04 0.28
CA VAL A 111 -0.38 -29.43 0.19
C VAL A 111 -1.25 -30.10 -0.88
N GLY A 112 -0.65 -30.49 -2.01
CA GLY A 112 -1.34 -31.26 -3.05
C GLY A 112 -1.86 -32.60 -2.53
N GLU A 113 -1.04 -33.33 -1.76
CA GLU A 113 -1.43 -34.58 -1.10
C GLU A 113 -2.59 -34.35 -0.12
N ALA A 114 -2.49 -33.35 0.76
CA ALA A 114 -3.56 -33.00 1.70
C ALA A 114 -4.87 -32.61 0.99
N TYR A 115 -4.79 -31.81 -0.08
CA TYR A 115 -5.94 -31.48 -0.92
C TYR A 115 -6.55 -32.75 -1.53
N SER A 116 -5.71 -33.67 -2.01
CA SER A 116 -6.14 -34.92 -2.65
C SER A 116 -6.92 -35.82 -1.69
N GLU A 117 -6.50 -35.87 -0.43
CA GLU A 117 -7.16 -36.64 0.62
C GLU A 117 -8.52 -36.03 0.98
N VAL A 118 -8.57 -34.73 1.27
CA VAL A 118 -9.81 -34.05 1.70
C VAL A 118 -10.86 -33.98 0.58
N SER A 119 -10.43 -33.83 -0.67
CA SER A 119 -11.32 -33.73 -1.83
C SER A 119 -11.82 -35.08 -2.35
N GLY A 120 -11.26 -36.21 -1.87
CA GLY A 120 -11.54 -37.55 -2.39
C GLY A 120 -10.82 -37.90 -3.69
N LEU A 121 -9.99 -37.00 -4.23
CA LEU A 121 -9.18 -37.22 -5.42
C LEU A 121 -8.18 -38.38 -5.25
N ALA A 122 -7.65 -38.59 -4.05
CA ALA A 122 -6.70 -39.68 -3.78
C ALA A 122 -7.30 -41.07 -4.09
N GLU A 123 -8.58 -41.28 -3.82
CA GLU A 123 -9.28 -42.52 -4.15
C GLU A 123 -9.50 -42.66 -5.66
N LEU A 124 -9.86 -41.57 -6.33
CA LEU A 124 -10.05 -41.53 -7.77
C LEU A 124 -8.74 -41.81 -8.53
N LYS A 125 -7.61 -41.28 -8.06
CA LYS A 125 -6.28 -41.58 -8.60
C LYS A 125 -5.96 -43.07 -8.49
N ARG A 126 -6.22 -43.68 -7.33
CA ARG A 126 -6.06 -45.13 -7.11
C ARG A 126 -6.95 -45.96 -8.03
N ALA A 127 -8.23 -45.60 -8.16
CA ALA A 127 -9.17 -46.28 -9.04
C ALA A 127 -8.76 -46.18 -10.52
N ASN A 128 -8.30 -45.00 -10.96
CA ASN A 128 -7.79 -44.79 -12.32
C ASN A 128 -6.55 -45.64 -12.62
N LEU A 129 -5.59 -45.69 -11.67
CA LEU A 129 -4.39 -46.52 -11.81
C LEU A 129 -4.73 -48.02 -11.88
N ALA A 130 -5.75 -48.46 -11.14
CA ALA A 130 -6.25 -49.83 -11.17
C ALA A 130 -7.18 -50.13 -12.37
N GLY A 131 -7.45 -49.17 -13.25
CA GLY A 131 -8.37 -49.32 -14.39
C GLY A 131 -9.84 -49.50 -13.99
N SER A 132 -10.21 -49.16 -12.75
CA SER A 132 -11.54 -49.36 -12.15
C SER A 132 -12.32 -48.04 -11.96
N LEU A 133 -11.81 -46.93 -12.49
CA LEU A 133 -12.49 -45.64 -12.43
C LEU A 133 -13.82 -45.69 -13.18
N ASP A 134 -14.91 -45.41 -12.46
CA ASP A 134 -16.25 -45.33 -13.04
C ASP A 134 -16.32 -44.27 -14.16
N ALA A 135 -16.94 -44.64 -15.29
CA ALA A 135 -17.08 -43.77 -16.45
C ALA A 135 -17.88 -42.49 -16.12
N GLY A 136 -18.84 -42.57 -15.19
CA GLY A 136 -19.61 -41.42 -14.73
C GLY A 136 -18.80 -40.38 -13.94
N ARG A 137 -17.66 -40.78 -13.37
CA ARG A 137 -16.81 -39.92 -12.52
C ARG A 137 -15.61 -39.32 -13.24
N LYS A 138 -15.45 -39.55 -14.55
CA LYS A 138 -14.32 -39.00 -15.32
C LYS A 138 -14.31 -37.47 -15.37
N GLY A 139 -15.47 -36.82 -15.41
CA GLY A 139 -15.57 -35.36 -15.38
C GLY A 139 -15.12 -34.79 -14.04
N GLU A 140 -15.66 -35.33 -12.94
CA GLU A 140 -15.25 -35.01 -11.56
C GLU A 140 -13.75 -35.20 -11.34
N PHE A 141 -13.20 -36.31 -11.84
CA PHE A 141 -11.77 -36.61 -11.75
C PHE A 141 -10.92 -35.55 -12.47
N GLY A 142 -11.31 -35.13 -13.68
CA GLY A 142 -10.62 -34.07 -14.42
C GLY A 142 -10.67 -32.71 -13.72
N GLU A 143 -11.83 -32.32 -13.18
CA GLU A 143 -11.98 -31.07 -12.41
C GLU A 143 -11.10 -31.05 -11.15
N LEU A 144 -11.07 -32.17 -10.41
CA LEU A 144 -10.26 -32.30 -9.21
C LEU A 144 -8.75 -32.30 -9.51
N LEU A 145 -8.31 -32.95 -10.60
CA LEU A 145 -6.93 -32.88 -11.05
C LEU A 145 -6.51 -31.45 -11.43
N ALA A 146 -7.40 -30.71 -12.08
CA ALA A 146 -7.14 -29.31 -12.44
C ALA A 146 -7.08 -28.40 -11.20
N ALA A 147 -7.98 -28.59 -10.24
CA ALA A 147 -7.97 -27.87 -8.98
C ALA A 147 -6.71 -28.15 -8.15
N GLU A 148 -6.28 -29.42 -8.06
CA GLU A 148 -5.02 -29.81 -7.42
C GLU A 148 -3.81 -29.17 -8.13
N ALA A 149 -3.79 -29.18 -9.47
CA ALA A 149 -2.71 -28.57 -10.25
C ALA A 149 -2.58 -27.07 -9.98
N LEU A 150 -3.71 -26.34 -9.91
CA LEU A 150 -3.71 -24.91 -9.58
C LEU A 150 -3.24 -24.66 -8.15
N ALA A 151 -3.71 -25.45 -7.17
CA ALA A 151 -3.27 -25.34 -5.78
C ALA A 151 -1.75 -25.57 -5.66
N VAL A 152 -1.25 -26.66 -6.25
CA VAL A 152 0.18 -27.01 -6.22
C VAL A 152 1.04 -25.93 -6.89
N LEU A 153 0.64 -25.42 -8.06
CA LEU A 153 1.38 -24.36 -8.74
C LEU A 153 1.42 -23.06 -7.93
N HIS A 154 0.28 -22.65 -7.38
CA HIS A 154 0.22 -21.45 -6.54
C HIS A 154 1.11 -21.60 -5.31
N VAL A 155 1.02 -22.73 -4.60
CA VAL A 155 1.82 -22.99 -3.41
C VAL A 155 3.32 -23.05 -3.74
N PHE A 156 3.70 -23.68 -4.85
CA PHE A 156 5.09 -23.71 -5.31
C PHE A 156 5.61 -22.30 -5.55
N ALA A 157 4.86 -21.49 -6.29
CA ALA A 157 5.24 -20.13 -6.64
C ALA A 157 5.30 -19.22 -5.39
N ASN A 158 4.32 -19.34 -4.49
CA ASN A 158 4.24 -18.61 -3.24
C ASN A 158 5.40 -18.96 -2.30
N ALA A 159 5.62 -20.27 -2.03
CA ALA A 159 6.72 -20.71 -1.20
C ALA A 159 8.09 -20.31 -1.79
N THR A 160 8.25 -20.36 -3.11
CA THR A 160 9.49 -19.94 -3.78
C THR A 160 9.75 -18.45 -3.56
N ALA A 161 8.77 -17.58 -3.84
CA ALA A 161 8.91 -16.14 -3.65
C ALA A 161 9.13 -15.79 -2.16
N TYR A 162 8.35 -16.38 -1.27
CA TYR A 162 8.43 -16.17 0.19
C TYR A 162 9.80 -16.53 0.76
N LEU A 163 10.34 -17.69 0.39
CA LEU A 163 11.62 -18.18 0.90
C LEU A 163 12.83 -17.48 0.26
N LEU A 164 12.70 -16.97 -0.97
CA LEU A 164 13.75 -16.18 -1.62
C LEU A 164 13.78 -14.71 -1.19
N ALA A 165 12.68 -14.15 -0.67
CA ALA A 165 12.58 -12.74 -0.32
C ALA A 165 13.74 -12.20 0.56
N PRO A 166 14.25 -12.93 1.58
CA PRO A 166 15.40 -12.48 2.38
C PRO A 166 16.73 -12.40 1.61
N HIS A 167 16.82 -13.07 0.47
CA HIS A 167 18.01 -13.18 -0.37
C HIS A 167 17.96 -12.26 -1.59
N ALA A 168 16.84 -11.54 -1.79
CA ALA A 168 16.67 -10.61 -2.89
C ALA A 168 17.49 -9.33 -2.68
N SER A 169 18.32 -8.97 -3.67
CA SER A 169 19.06 -7.71 -3.72
C SER A 169 18.20 -6.56 -4.25
N GLU A 170 18.83 -5.45 -4.66
CA GLU A 170 18.16 -4.35 -5.37
C GLU A 170 17.98 -4.65 -6.88
N VAL A 171 18.60 -5.72 -7.39
CA VAL A 171 18.46 -6.14 -8.78
C VAL A 171 17.04 -6.61 -9.05
N GLN A 172 16.42 -6.05 -10.09
CA GLN A 172 15.10 -6.44 -10.57
C GLN A 172 15.20 -6.99 -11.99
N VAL A 173 14.46 -8.06 -12.27
CA VAL A 173 14.42 -8.72 -13.57
C VAL A 173 12.99 -8.81 -14.03
N GLU A 174 12.71 -8.34 -15.25
CA GLU A 174 11.42 -8.50 -15.90
C GLU A 174 11.41 -9.76 -16.76
N VAL A 175 10.76 -10.81 -16.28
CA VAL A 175 10.70 -12.11 -16.96
C VAL A 175 9.55 -12.21 -17.97
N GLY A 176 8.63 -11.23 -17.99
CA GLY A 176 7.39 -11.26 -18.79
C GLY A 176 6.38 -12.30 -18.31
N ASP A 177 5.30 -12.46 -19.06
CA ASP A 177 4.22 -13.40 -18.70
C ASP A 177 4.73 -14.85 -18.66
N VAL A 178 4.13 -15.63 -17.74
CA VAL A 178 4.21 -17.09 -17.75
C VAL A 178 3.31 -17.61 -18.86
N GLU A 179 3.73 -18.57 -19.67
CA GLU A 179 2.96 -19.12 -20.79
C GLU A 179 2.49 -20.56 -20.55
N GLU A 180 3.40 -21.44 -20.12
CA GLU A 180 3.25 -22.91 -20.01
C GLU A 180 2.48 -23.35 -18.75
N LEU A 181 1.29 -22.77 -18.55
CA LEU A 181 0.40 -23.12 -17.44
C LEU A 181 -0.50 -24.33 -17.80
N LEU A 182 -0.12 -25.52 -17.33
CA LEU A 182 -0.87 -26.76 -17.54
C LEU A 182 -1.75 -27.12 -16.34
N THR A 183 -2.91 -27.73 -16.59
CA THR A 183 -3.90 -28.08 -15.54
C THR A 183 -4.36 -29.53 -15.63
N ASP A 184 -3.73 -30.37 -16.46
CA ASP A 184 -4.12 -31.77 -16.63
C ASP A 184 -3.92 -32.59 -15.34
N ASN A 185 -2.84 -32.32 -14.60
CA ASN A 185 -2.51 -32.89 -13.30
C ASN A 185 -1.34 -32.11 -12.68
N ALA A 186 -1.15 -32.22 -11.36
CA ALA A 186 -0.13 -31.49 -10.62
C ALA A 186 1.32 -31.74 -11.10
N GLN A 187 1.67 -32.97 -11.46
CA GLN A 187 3.04 -33.28 -11.89
C GLN A 187 3.37 -32.63 -13.23
N LEU A 188 2.47 -32.74 -14.22
CA LEU A 188 2.65 -32.12 -15.52
C LEU A 188 2.63 -30.58 -15.42
N ALA A 189 1.80 -30.04 -14.53
CA ALA A 189 1.76 -28.62 -14.23
C ALA A 189 3.12 -28.12 -13.72
N LEU A 190 3.71 -28.80 -12.73
CA LEU A 190 5.04 -28.48 -12.23
C LEU A 190 6.12 -28.62 -13.30
N HIS A 191 6.08 -29.66 -14.13
CA HIS A 191 7.03 -29.82 -15.23
C HIS A 191 6.94 -28.65 -16.24
N GLY A 192 5.74 -28.21 -16.59
CA GLY A 192 5.54 -27.05 -17.46
C GLY A 192 6.12 -25.77 -16.87
N ALA A 193 5.80 -25.48 -15.60
CA ALA A 193 6.31 -24.31 -14.90
C ALA A 193 7.86 -24.33 -14.76
N LEU A 194 8.43 -25.46 -14.36
CA LEU A 194 9.88 -25.60 -14.20
C LEU A 194 10.64 -25.58 -15.53
N TRP A 195 10.04 -26.11 -16.60
CA TRP A 195 10.59 -25.98 -17.95
C TRP A 195 10.65 -24.52 -18.36
N GLU A 196 9.58 -23.75 -18.12
CA GLU A 196 9.57 -22.33 -18.46
C GLU A 196 10.55 -21.54 -17.59
N LEU A 197 10.65 -21.85 -16.30
CA LEU A 197 11.65 -21.27 -15.41
C LEU A 197 13.08 -21.49 -15.95
N ASP A 198 13.43 -22.70 -16.42
CA ASP A 198 14.74 -22.96 -17.02
C ASP A 198 15.02 -22.05 -18.23
N GLN A 199 14.01 -21.79 -19.07
CA GLN A 199 14.14 -20.88 -20.21
C GLN A 199 14.36 -19.43 -19.74
N LYS A 200 13.61 -18.97 -18.73
CA LYS A 200 13.76 -17.61 -18.19
C LYS A 200 15.13 -17.44 -17.51
N LEU A 201 15.60 -18.45 -16.78
CA LEU A 201 16.95 -18.45 -16.20
C LEU A 201 18.03 -18.34 -17.27
N ALA A 202 17.92 -19.12 -18.35
CA ALA A 202 18.86 -19.05 -19.46
C ALA A 202 18.88 -17.68 -20.15
N GLN A 203 17.78 -16.93 -20.09
CA GLN A 203 17.64 -15.62 -20.74
C GLN A 203 18.04 -14.44 -19.83
N TYR A 204 17.73 -14.52 -18.53
CA TYR A 204 17.72 -13.37 -17.64
C TYR A 204 18.64 -13.49 -16.41
N ALA A 205 19.32 -14.62 -16.21
CA ALA A 205 20.21 -14.83 -15.06
C ALA A 205 21.69 -14.93 -15.47
N PRO A 206 22.35 -13.83 -15.88
CA PRO A 206 23.78 -13.80 -16.20
C PRO A 206 24.69 -13.77 -14.96
N ASP A 207 24.14 -13.57 -13.76
CA ASP A 207 24.86 -13.57 -12.49
C ASP A 207 23.93 -14.00 -11.34
N ASP A 208 24.49 -14.20 -10.15
CA ASP A 208 23.77 -14.67 -8.97
C ASP A 208 22.66 -13.73 -8.47
N ALA A 209 22.84 -12.41 -8.62
CA ALA A 209 21.83 -11.46 -8.17
C ALA A 209 20.63 -11.48 -9.12
N ALA A 210 20.90 -11.50 -10.43
CA ALA A 210 19.90 -11.66 -11.47
C ALA A 210 19.23 -13.04 -11.41
N LEU A 211 19.93 -14.10 -11.02
CA LEU A 211 19.38 -15.43 -10.75
C LEU A 211 18.26 -15.38 -9.70
N ILE A 212 18.54 -14.82 -8.53
CA ILE A 212 17.53 -14.72 -7.46
C ILE A 212 16.36 -13.85 -7.90
N ALA A 213 16.64 -12.70 -8.54
CA ALA A 213 15.61 -11.79 -9.04
C ALA A 213 14.72 -12.46 -10.12
N THR A 214 15.31 -13.26 -11.02
CA THR A 214 14.59 -14.00 -12.07
C THR A 214 13.65 -15.04 -11.47
N ILE A 215 14.11 -15.82 -10.49
CA ILE A 215 13.28 -16.86 -9.85
C ILE A 215 12.13 -16.22 -9.06
N ALA A 216 12.41 -15.14 -8.31
CA ALA A 216 11.39 -14.41 -7.56
C ALA A 216 10.33 -13.79 -8.47
N ALA A 217 10.75 -13.08 -9.53
CA ALA A 217 9.85 -12.47 -10.50
C ALA A 217 9.02 -13.53 -11.25
N TYR A 218 9.61 -14.67 -11.60
CA TYR A 218 8.87 -15.79 -12.20
C TYR A 218 7.83 -16.37 -11.24
N GLY A 219 8.17 -16.52 -9.96
CA GLY A 219 7.23 -16.94 -8.92
C GLY A 219 6.04 -16.00 -8.79
N GLU A 220 6.27 -14.68 -8.79
CA GLU A 220 5.19 -13.68 -8.77
C GLU A 220 4.26 -13.78 -9.98
N GLN A 221 4.83 -13.84 -11.20
CA GLN A 221 4.06 -13.99 -12.43
C GLN A 221 3.26 -15.30 -12.47
N LEU A 222 3.85 -16.39 -11.96
CA LEU A 222 3.18 -17.69 -11.91
C LEU A 222 2.02 -17.67 -10.91
N MET A 223 2.20 -17.06 -9.73
CA MET A 223 1.12 -16.86 -8.77
C MET A 223 -0.03 -16.06 -9.38
N GLU A 224 0.26 -14.91 -9.99
CA GLU A 224 -0.76 -14.04 -10.59
C GLU A 224 -1.57 -14.79 -11.66
N LYS A 225 -0.88 -15.49 -12.57
CA LYS A 225 -1.53 -16.24 -13.64
C LYS A 225 -2.38 -17.41 -13.12
N VAL A 226 -1.88 -18.12 -12.10
CA VAL A 226 -2.62 -19.22 -11.46
C VAL A 226 -3.85 -18.69 -10.74
N SER A 227 -3.72 -17.60 -9.97
CA SER A 227 -4.82 -16.96 -9.25
C SER A 227 -5.90 -16.46 -10.20
N LEU A 228 -5.53 -15.88 -11.35
CA LEU A 228 -6.48 -15.50 -12.39
C LEU A 228 -7.24 -16.71 -12.96
N ARG A 229 -6.53 -17.83 -13.21
CA ARG A 229 -7.17 -19.07 -13.66
C ARG A 229 -8.11 -19.65 -12.61
N ALA A 230 -7.71 -19.59 -11.34
CA ALA A 230 -8.46 -20.12 -10.21
C ALA A 230 -9.83 -19.45 -9.99
N GLN A 231 -9.98 -18.16 -10.35
CA GLN A 231 -11.25 -17.44 -10.21
C GLN A 231 -12.44 -18.11 -10.89
N THR A 232 -12.19 -18.90 -11.94
CA THR A 232 -13.23 -19.58 -12.73
C THR A 232 -13.21 -21.10 -12.59
N ALA A 233 -12.27 -21.66 -11.82
CA ALA A 233 -12.10 -23.10 -11.70
C ALA A 233 -13.03 -23.69 -10.61
N PRO A 234 -13.68 -24.84 -10.88
CA PRO A 234 -14.48 -25.53 -9.88
C PRO A 234 -13.60 -26.29 -8.88
N ARG A 235 -14.22 -26.83 -7.82
CA ARG A 235 -13.58 -27.75 -6.85
C ARG A 235 -12.42 -27.19 -6.01
N LEU A 236 -12.29 -25.87 -5.91
CA LEU A 236 -11.24 -25.23 -5.11
C LEU A 236 -11.56 -25.09 -3.61
N ALA A 237 -12.80 -25.31 -3.19
CA ALA A 237 -13.23 -25.10 -1.80
C ALA A 237 -12.37 -25.82 -0.73
N PRO A 238 -11.91 -27.08 -0.93
CA PRO A 238 -11.00 -27.72 0.02
C PRO A 238 -9.65 -27.03 0.17
N PHE A 239 -9.22 -26.27 -0.86
CA PHE A 239 -7.97 -25.52 -0.83
C PHE A 239 -8.15 -24.11 -0.26
N THR A 240 -9.19 -23.39 -0.69
CA THR A 240 -9.43 -22.00 -0.26
C THR A 240 -10.03 -21.90 1.14
N GLY A 241 -10.68 -22.97 1.62
CA GLY A 241 -11.27 -23.04 2.96
C GLY A 241 -10.30 -23.49 4.05
N ALA A 242 -9.06 -23.84 3.70
CA ALA A 242 -8.03 -24.28 4.63
C ALA A 242 -6.89 -23.25 4.72
N ALA A 243 -6.29 -23.15 5.89
CA ALA A 243 -5.09 -22.37 6.15
C ALA A 243 -4.01 -23.30 6.68
N TRP A 244 -2.90 -23.45 5.95
CA TRP A 244 -1.77 -24.25 6.39
C TRP A 244 -0.67 -23.36 6.95
N HIS A 245 -0.02 -23.80 8.03
CA HIS A 245 1.15 -23.14 8.59
C HIS A 245 2.34 -24.09 8.62
N VAL A 246 3.46 -23.66 8.04
CA VAL A 246 4.74 -24.36 8.06
C VAL A 246 5.62 -23.68 9.11
N GLU A 247 5.66 -24.24 10.32
CA GLU A 247 6.34 -23.64 11.48
C GLU A 247 7.82 -23.37 11.20
N ALA A 248 8.52 -24.32 10.56
CA ALA A 248 9.95 -24.23 10.29
C ALA A 248 10.35 -23.03 9.40
N ASP A 249 9.44 -22.56 8.55
CA ASP A 249 9.68 -21.48 7.59
C ASP A 249 8.96 -20.17 7.98
N ASP A 250 8.11 -20.23 9.02
CA ASP A 250 7.08 -19.24 9.35
C ASP A 250 6.20 -18.89 8.13
N LEU A 251 5.89 -19.89 7.30
CA LEU A 251 5.12 -19.71 6.07
C LEU A 251 3.66 -20.07 6.31
N THR A 252 2.75 -19.15 6.00
CA THR A 252 1.30 -19.39 6.04
C THR A 252 0.72 -19.42 4.62
N ILE A 253 0.03 -20.51 4.28
CA ILE A 253 -0.64 -20.71 2.99
C ILE A 253 -2.15 -20.60 3.20
N ARG A 254 -2.78 -19.64 2.54
CA ARG A 254 -4.24 -19.40 2.58
C ARG A 254 -4.79 -19.27 1.16
N GLY A 255 -5.29 -20.38 0.62
CA GLY A 255 -5.79 -20.40 -0.76
C GLY A 255 -4.82 -19.77 -1.78
N PHE A 256 -5.36 -18.86 -2.60
CA PHE A 256 -4.62 -18.15 -3.65
C PHE A 256 -4.10 -16.77 -3.22
N GLU A 257 -3.89 -16.56 -1.91
CA GLU A 257 -3.29 -15.35 -1.36
C GLU A 257 -1.75 -15.51 -1.30
N PRO A 258 -0.98 -14.57 -1.86
CA PRO A 258 0.48 -14.54 -1.70
C PRO A 258 0.85 -14.39 -0.22
N ALA A 259 1.78 -15.21 0.26
CA ALA A 259 2.34 -15.05 1.58
C ALA A 259 3.39 -13.94 1.52
N ALA A 260 3.27 -12.95 2.41
CA ALA A 260 4.27 -11.91 2.53
C ALA A 260 5.28 -12.32 3.61
N LYS A 261 6.49 -12.74 3.23
CA LYS A 261 7.65 -12.59 4.11
C LYS A 261 8.02 -11.15 3.90
N GLY A 262 7.53 -10.27 4.76
CA GLY A 262 8.03 -8.91 4.72
C GLY A 262 9.55 -9.01 4.70
N LYS A 263 10.21 -8.41 3.70
CA LYS A 263 11.30 -7.53 4.09
C LYS A 263 10.63 -6.68 5.16
N SER A 264 10.87 -6.99 6.43
CA SER A 264 10.85 -5.96 7.44
C SER A 264 11.82 -4.96 6.85
N THR A 265 11.29 -4.00 6.10
CA THR A 265 11.98 -2.75 5.86
C THR A 265 12.09 -2.21 7.26
N THR A 266 13.15 -2.66 7.96
CA THR A 266 13.50 -2.18 9.29
C THR A 266 13.41 -0.69 9.14
N LEU A 267 12.44 -0.09 9.81
CA LEU A 267 12.01 1.25 9.47
C LEU A 267 13.22 2.18 9.60
N THR A 268 13.85 2.53 8.49
CA THR A 268 15.11 3.31 8.46
C THR A 268 14.83 4.81 8.62
N MET A 269 13.73 5.14 9.28
CA MET A 269 13.31 6.50 9.53
C MET A 269 13.66 6.87 10.97
N SER A 270 14.32 8.01 11.16
CA SER A 270 14.54 8.57 12.49
C SER A 270 13.22 9.09 13.04
N PHE A 271 12.71 8.44 14.08
CA PHE A 271 11.51 8.90 14.78
C PHE A 271 11.75 10.20 15.54
N LYS A 272 10.69 10.99 15.66
CA LYS A 272 10.68 12.26 16.41
C LYS A 272 9.63 12.22 17.52
N LYS A 273 9.95 12.77 18.68
CA LYS A 273 8.98 12.91 19.78
C LYS A 273 8.17 14.20 19.60
N PRO A 274 6.97 14.32 20.21
CA PRO A 274 6.11 15.49 20.04
C PRO A 274 6.75 16.84 20.39
N HIS A 275 7.67 16.86 21.35
CA HIS A 275 8.42 18.06 21.73
C HIS A 275 9.52 18.44 20.73
N GLU A 276 9.95 17.50 19.87
CA GLU A 276 10.93 17.76 18.82
C GLU A 276 10.33 18.43 17.58
N VAL A 277 9.00 18.43 17.45
CA VAL A 277 8.28 19.18 16.43
C VAL A 277 7.91 20.53 17.03
N VAL A 278 8.71 21.57 16.75
CA VAL A 278 8.50 22.92 17.32
C VAL A 278 7.42 23.68 16.54
N GLY A 279 6.59 24.46 17.23
CA GLY A 279 5.40 25.09 16.65
C GLY A 279 4.33 24.07 16.26
N ASN A 280 3.58 24.36 15.18
CA ASN A 280 2.60 23.44 14.57
C ASN A 280 1.57 22.83 15.53
N HIS A 281 1.15 23.56 16.57
CA HIS A 281 0.38 23.01 17.69
C HIS A 281 -0.88 22.24 17.26
N ILE A 282 -1.63 22.76 16.29
CA ILE A 282 -2.87 22.14 15.79
C ILE A 282 -2.54 20.85 15.03
N ALA A 283 -1.58 20.88 14.11
CA ALA A 283 -1.19 19.69 13.35
C ALA A 283 -0.63 18.59 14.26
N LYS A 284 0.16 18.95 15.28
CA LYS A 284 0.66 17.99 16.28
C LYS A 284 -0.48 17.34 17.06
N TYR A 285 -1.44 18.14 17.51
CA TYR A 285 -2.61 17.64 18.22
C TYR A 285 -3.40 16.65 17.39
N GLN A 286 -3.69 17.00 16.14
CA GLN A 286 -4.46 16.15 15.23
C GLN A 286 -3.70 14.86 14.90
N ALA A 287 -2.37 14.93 14.70
CA ALA A 287 -1.53 13.75 14.47
C ALA A 287 -1.47 12.82 15.70
N LEU A 288 -1.36 13.37 16.92
CA LEU A 288 -1.43 12.61 18.18
C LEU A 288 -2.76 11.88 18.32
N ARG A 289 -3.87 12.60 18.10
CA ARG A 289 -5.23 12.04 18.17
C ARG A 289 -5.42 10.92 17.16
N LEU A 290 -5.03 11.15 15.91
CA LEU A 290 -5.15 10.16 14.85
C LEU A 290 -4.30 8.91 15.11
N SER A 291 -3.09 9.08 15.64
CA SER A 291 -2.21 7.98 16.03
C SER A 291 -2.88 7.08 17.08
N LYS A 292 -3.53 7.68 18.07
CA LYS A 292 -4.30 6.96 19.11
C LYS A 292 -5.58 6.33 18.57
N MET A 293 -6.29 7.00 17.65
CA MET A 293 -7.51 6.49 17.01
C MET A 293 -7.25 5.20 16.20
N LEU A 294 -6.11 5.10 15.52
CA LEU A 294 -5.71 3.88 14.79
C LEU A 294 -5.63 2.65 15.70
N MET A 295 -5.15 2.83 16.93
CA MET A 295 -4.96 1.74 17.88
C MET A 295 -6.28 1.14 18.39
N ALA A 296 -7.41 1.83 18.23
CA ALA A 296 -8.73 1.30 18.57
C ALA A 296 -9.24 0.23 17.59
N TYR A 297 -8.50 -0.06 16.51
CA TYR A 297 -8.86 -1.08 15.54
C TYR A 297 -8.99 -2.46 16.18
N ASP A 298 -10.03 -3.19 15.76
CA ASP A 298 -10.28 -4.56 16.18
C ASP A 298 -9.95 -5.53 15.05
N PHE A 299 -8.92 -6.35 15.23
CA PHE A 299 -8.44 -7.29 14.21
C PHE A 299 -9.39 -8.47 13.97
N GLU A 300 -10.20 -8.84 14.95
CA GLU A 300 -11.19 -9.93 14.81
C GLU A 300 -12.38 -9.46 13.99
N ARG A 301 -13.01 -8.35 14.38
CA ARG A 301 -14.16 -7.78 13.65
C ARG A 301 -13.74 -7.03 12.38
N ARG A 302 -12.46 -6.72 12.25
CA ARG A 302 -11.87 -5.90 11.17
C ARG A 302 -12.52 -4.51 11.05
N LEU A 303 -12.85 -3.91 12.18
CA LEU A 303 -13.54 -2.62 12.29
C LEU A 303 -12.93 -1.76 13.40
N ASN A 304 -12.95 -0.45 13.22
CA ASN A 304 -12.58 0.53 14.23
C ASN A 304 -13.85 1.23 14.75
N PRO A 305 -14.06 1.36 16.08
CA PRO A 305 -15.19 2.10 16.62
C PRO A 305 -15.30 3.54 16.10
N PHE A 306 -14.18 4.23 15.85
CA PHE A 306 -14.17 5.58 15.27
C PHE A 306 -14.67 5.61 13.81
N ALA A 307 -14.55 4.50 13.07
CA ALA A 307 -15.11 4.41 11.73
C ALA A 307 -16.64 4.27 11.76
N GLU A 308 -17.20 3.66 12.81
CA GLU A 308 -18.64 3.51 13.01
C GLU A 308 -19.29 4.77 13.62
N LEU A 309 -18.71 5.30 14.70
CA LEU A 309 -19.20 6.49 15.41
C LEU A 309 -19.03 7.78 14.58
N GLY A 310 -18.18 7.72 13.55
CA GLY A 310 -17.73 8.86 12.78
C GLY A 310 -16.50 9.52 13.41
N GLY A 311 -15.81 10.34 12.61
CA GLY A 311 -14.62 11.08 13.06
C GLY A 311 -13.28 10.40 12.81
N PHE A 312 -13.25 9.16 12.31
CA PHE A 312 -12.02 8.55 11.81
C PHE A 312 -11.54 9.26 10.54
N ILE A 313 -10.28 9.68 10.54
CA ILE A 313 -9.65 10.40 9.43
C ILE A 313 -8.88 9.37 8.61
N PHE A 314 -9.48 8.89 7.51
CA PHE A 314 -8.83 7.93 6.62
C PHE A 314 -7.78 8.58 5.72
N THR A 315 -8.03 9.82 5.30
CA THR A 315 -7.14 10.63 4.47
C THR A 315 -7.02 12.02 5.09
N PHE A 316 -5.82 12.57 5.15
CA PHE A 316 -5.63 13.97 5.52
C PHE A 316 -4.63 14.64 4.61
N MET A 317 -4.71 15.97 4.52
CA MET A 317 -3.77 16.79 3.77
C MET A 317 -2.94 17.64 4.73
N GLY A 318 -1.62 17.48 4.70
CA GLY A 318 -0.67 18.31 5.43
C GLY A 318 -0.05 19.36 4.50
N ASP A 319 -0.49 20.60 4.61
CA ASP A 319 0.01 21.69 3.76
C ASP A 319 0.77 22.75 4.55
N GLY A 320 1.83 23.26 3.94
CA GLY A 320 2.73 24.20 4.57
C GLY A 320 3.86 24.58 3.62
N LYS A 321 4.42 25.78 3.82
CA LYS A 321 5.55 26.27 3.01
C LYS A 321 6.75 25.30 3.11
N PRO A 322 7.68 25.31 2.14
CA PRO A 322 8.91 24.55 2.26
C PRO A 322 9.65 24.84 3.57
N GLY A 323 10.10 23.79 4.26
CA GLY A 323 10.89 23.91 5.50
C GLY A 323 10.11 24.12 6.81
N THR A 324 8.78 23.98 6.81
CA THR A 324 7.94 24.19 8.02
C THR A 324 7.80 22.97 8.94
N GLY A 325 8.51 21.87 8.65
CA GLY A 325 8.54 20.67 9.52
C GLY A 325 7.52 19.58 9.16
N LYS A 326 7.01 19.54 7.93
CA LYS A 326 6.13 18.44 7.43
C LYS A 326 6.75 17.06 7.58
N THR A 327 8.00 16.89 7.13
CA THR A 327 8.74 15.64 7.28
C THR A 327 8.94 15.27 8.75
N THR A 328 9.22 16.25 9.62
CA THR A 328 9.34 16.03 11.06
C THR A 328 8.01 15.59 11.68
N LEU A 329 6.89 16.12 11.19
CA LEU A 329 5.53 15.72 11.61
C LEU A 329 5.22 14.27 11.18
N ILE A 330 5.59 13.87 9.96
CA ILE A 330 5.49 12.47 9.49
C ILE A 330 6.31 11.56 10.41
N GLN A 331 7.57 11.94 10.67
CA GLN A 331 8.49 11.20 11.53
C GLN A 331 7.93 11.02 12.95
N MET A 332 7.26 12.06 13.46
CA MET A 332 6.61 12.02 14.75
C MET A 332 5.42 11.07 14.76
N MET A 333 4.51 11.19 13.79
CA MET A 333 3.30 10.37 13.73
C MET A 333 3.63 8.89 13.54
N ALA A 334 4.52 8.56 12.60
CA ALA A 334 4.97 7.18 12.39
C ALA A 334 5.69 6.62 13.63
N GLY A 335 6.44 7.44 14.37
CA GLY A 335 7.07 7.04 15.63
C GLY A 335 6.07 6.75 16.75
N LEU A 336 5.05 7.60 16.90
CA LEU A 336 3.99 7.37 17.87
C LEU A 336 3.23 6.07 17.60
N VAL A 337 2.78 5.86 16.35
CA VAL A 337 2.05 4.64 15.98
C VAL A 337 2.93 3.41 16.13
N HIS A 338 4.21 3.50 15.76
CA HIS A 338 5.17 2.41 15.95
C HIS A 338 5.32 2.05 17.43
N ASP A 339 5.57 3.04 18.29
CA ASP A 339 5.72 2.85 19.74
C ASP A 339 4.45 2.20 20.34
N TYR A 340 3.26 2.68 19.98
CA TYR A 340 1.99 2.10 20.45
C TYR A 340 1.79 0.66 19.96
N CYS A 341 2.13 0.37 18.71
CA CYS A 341 2.06 -0.98 18.15
C CYS A 341 3.05 -1.93 18.83
N GLN A 342 4.26 -1.47 19.15
CA GLN A 342 5.24 -2.26 19.91
C GLN A 342 4.70 -2.64 21.30
N VAL A 343 4.10 -1.69 22.01
CA VAL A 343 3.52 -1.93 23.35
C VAL A 343 2.34 -2.91 23.27
N ALA A 344 1.48 -2.77 22.25
CA ALA A 344 0.31 -3.63 22.07
C ALA A 344 0.63 -5.00 21.41
N GLY A 345 1.84 -5.18 20.86
CA GLY A 345 2.19 -6.35 20.06
C GLY A 345 1.47 -6.40 18.70
N TYR A 346 1.05 -5.25 18.17
CA TYR A 346 0.36 -5.15 16.89
C TYR A 346 1.35 -5.04 15.72
N PRO A 347 1.08 -5.68 14.57
CA PRO A 347 1.86 -5.46 13.36
C PRO A 347 1.63 -4.04 12.83
N PHE A 348 2.73 -3.32 12.57
CA PHE A 348 2.73 -1.98 12.02
C PHE A 348 3.38 -1.94 10.64
N ARG A 349 2.75 -1.25 9.70
CA ARG A 349 3.29 -1.00 8.36
C ARG A 349 3.31 0.49 8.07
N TYR A 350 4.49 0.97 7.68
CA TYR A 350 4.68 2.30 7.13
C TYR A 350 5.29 2.21 5.75
N GLN A 351 4.79 3.03 4.84
CA GLN A 351 5.34 3.17 3.50
C GLN A 351 5.14 4.62 3.05
N ASN A 352 6.09 5.12 2.27
CA ASN A 352 5.99 6.41 1.62
C ASN A 352 5.90 6.22 0.10
N LEU A 353 4.98 6.93 -0.54
CA LEU A 353 4.92 7.10 -1.98
C LEU A 353 5.61 8.43 -2.32
N SER A 354 6.74 8.36 -3.02
CA SER A 354 7.53 9.52 -3.44
C SER A 354 7.63 9.59 -4.97
N THR A 355 8.26 10.64 -5.48
CA THR A 355 8.58 10.79 -6.91
C THR A 355 9.37 9.62 -7.49
N ASP A 356 10.09 8.84 -6.65
CA ASP A 356 10.83 7.65 -7.08
C ASP A 356 9.91 6.54 -7.60
N ASN A 357 8.62 6.60 -7.28
CA ASN A 357 7.61 5.67 -7.76
C ASN A 357 7.03 6.05 -9.14
N ILE A 358 7.38 7.23 -9.66
CA ILE A 358 7.02 7.66 -11.01
C ILE A 358 7.97 7.00 -12.00
N ASP A 359 7.39 6.20 -12.88
CA ASP A 359 8.11 5.48 -13.93
C ASP A 359 7.76 6.05 -15.31
N SER A 360 8.75 6.05 -16.20
CA SER A 360 8.62 6.40 -17.61
C SER A 360 7.82 5.38 -18.44
N TYR A 361 7.70 4.14 -17.98
CA TYR A 361 6.93 3.09 -18.63
C TYR A 361 5.43 3.23 -18.32
N GLN A 362 4.62 3.26 -19.38
CA GLN A 362 3.17 3.40 -19.30
C GLN A 362 2.54 2.31 -18.43
N GLY A 363 1.69 2.70 -17.47
CA GLY A 363 1.00 1.81 -16.55
C GLY A 363 1.78 1.45 -15.27
N LYS A 364 3.12 1.58 -15.26
CA LYS A 364 3.95 1.17 -14.12
C LYS A 364 3.80 2.10 -12.92
N SER A 365 3.68 3.41 -13.17
CA SER A 365 3.39 4.41 -12.14
C SER A 365 2.09 4.07 -11.40
N GLY A 366 1.04 3.70 -12.15
CA GLY A 366 -0.22 3.23 -11.57
C GLY A 366 -0.10 1.92 -10.77
N GLN A 367 0.66 0.94 -11.27
CA GLN A 367 0.91 -0.31 -10.55
C GLN A 367 1.65 -0.08 -9.23
N ASN A 368 2.69 0.76 -9.23
CA ASN A 368 3.45 1.12 -8.04
C ASN A 368 2.54 1.78 -6.99
N ALA A 369 1.71 2.74 -7.40
CA ALA A 369 0.74 3.37 -6.52
C ALA A 369 -0.28 2.35 -5.96
N LYS A 370 -0.74 1.41 -6.78
CA LYS A 370 -1.70 0.38 -6.34
C LYS A 370 -1.07 -0.60 -5.36
N ALA A 371 0.18 -1.01 -5.58
CA ALA A 371 0.94 -1.83 -4.65
C ALA A 371 1.14 -1.13 -3.29
N PHE A 372 1.50 0.15 -3.31
CA PHE A 372 1.59 1.00 -2.12
C PHE A 372 0.27 1.02 -1.34
N ILE A 373 -0.86 1.32 -2.00
CA ILE A 373 -2.16 1.36 -1.35
C ILE A 373 -2.50 -0.02 -0.75
N ASN A 374 -2.37 -1.09 -1.53
CA ASN A 374 -2.69 -2.45 -1.10
C ASN A 374 -1.86 -2.89 0.11
N GLY A 375 -0.58 -2.51 0.17
CA GLY A 375 0.30 -2.81 1.29
C GLY A 375 -0.13 -2.16 2.60
N ILE A 376 -0.64 -0.92 2.53
CA ILE A 376 -1.08 -0.13 3.69
C ILE A 376 -2.50 -0.47 4.15
N ILE A 377 -3.43 -0.78 3.24
CA ILE A 377 -4.83 -1.11 3.61
C ILE A 377 -5.01 -2.52 4.19
N ASP A 378 -3.95 -3.34 4.22
CA ASP A 378 -4.01 -4.72 4.71
C ASP A 378 -4.68 -4.80 6.10
N PRO A 379 -5.82 -5.50 6.24
CA PRO A 379 -6.58 -5.57 7.49
C PRO A 379 -5.84 -6.33 8.60
N THR A 380 -4.72 -7.00 8.29
CA THR A 380 -3.91 -7.72 9.28
C THR A 380 -2.90 -6.82 9.99
N ALA A 381 -2.77 -5.54 9.60
CA ALA A 381 -1.85 -4.60 10.22
C ALA A 381 -2.44 -3.21 10.44
N ILE A 382 -1.84 -2.47 11.39
CA ILE A 382 -2.02 -1.01 11.47
C ILE A 382 -1.14 -0.37 10.40
N GLY A 383 -1.76 0.44 9.54
CA GLY A 383 -1.09 1.04 8.38
C GLY A 383 -0.97 2.56 8.50
N PHE A 384 0.20 3.10 8.16
CA PHE A 384 0.36 4.53 7.91
C PHE A 384 1.08 4.76 6.56
N GLY A 385 0.31 5.23 5.57
CA GLY A 385 0.84 5.57 4.26
C GLY A 385 1.05 7.07 4.14
N THR A 386 2.22 7.50 3.68
CA THR A 386 2.45 8.91 3.34
C THR A 386 2.65 9.09 1.86
N ILE A 387 2.21 10.23 1.34
CA ILE A 387 2.45 10.67 -0.03
C ILE A 387 3.09 12.05 0.08
N ASP A 388 4.41 12.08 0.06
CA ASP A 388 5.19 13.31 0.15
C ASP A 388 5.27 13.99 -1.21
N ASP A 389 5.30 15.32 -1.23
CA ASP A 389 5.21 16.13 -2.46
C ASP A 389 4.07 15.68 -3.40
N ILE A 390 2.86 15.53 -2.85
CA ILE A 390 1.65 15.13 -3.61
C ILE A 390 1.38 16.06 -4.81
N ASP A 391 1.79 17.33 -4.74
CA ASP A 391 1.71 18.29 -5.87
C ASP A 391 2.61 17.91 -7.05
N GLN A 392 3.67 17.13 -6.81
CA GLN A 392 4.54 16.58 -7.85
C GLN A 392 4.12 15.17 -8.28
N LEU A 393 3.37 14.43 -7.46
CA LEU A 393 2.90 13.07 -7.78
C LEU A 393 1.53 13.04 -8.46
N ALA A 394 0.64 13.96 -8.09
CA ALA A 394 -0.74 13.99 -8.53
C ALA A 394 -1.10 15.36 -9.14
N GLY A 395 -0.80 15.50 -10.44
CA GLY A 395 -1.06 16.73 -11.20
C GLY A 395 -2.53 16.96 -11.51
N LYS A 396 -2.90 18.23 -11.73
CA LYS A 396 -4.25 18.63 -12.12
C LYS A 396 -4.65 18.04 -13.48
N ARG A 397 -5.86 17.47 -13.52
CA ARG A 397 -6.44 16.96 -14.76
C ARG A 397 -6.67 18.09 -15.77
N GLY A 398 -6.14 17.91 -16.98
CA GLY A 398 -6.28 18.89 -18.07
C GLY A 398 -5.13 19.90 -18.16
N ASP A 399 -4.20 19.89 -17.21
CA ASP A 399 -2.94 20.62 -17.36
C ASP A 399 -2.04 19.90 -18.39
N ARG A 400 -1.61 20.64 -19.42
CA ARG A 400 -0.71 20.12 -20.47
C ARG A 400 0.68 19.78 -19.93
N GLN A 401 1.03 20.24 -18.73
CA GLN A 401 2.33 19.98 -18.10
C GLN A 401 2.36 18.69 -17.26
N SER A 402 1.22 18.06 -16.99
CA SER A 402 1.17 16.81 -16.21
C SER A 402 1.62 15.61 -17.05
N SER A 403 2.54 14.81 -16.52
CA SER A 403 3.03 13.58 -17.15
C SER A 403 1.97 12.46 -17.11
N ALA A 404 2.09 11.49 -18.02
CA ALA A 404 1.22 10.31 -18.03
C ALA A 404 1.29 9.52 -16.70
N GLY A 405 2.49 9.34 -16.14
CA GLY A 405 2.69 8.65 -14.86
C GLY A 405 2.00 9.36 -13.70
N GLN A 406 2.06 10.69 -13.61
CA GLN A 406 1.32 11.47 -12.61
C GLN A 406 -0.20 11.29 -12.74
N LEU A 407 -0.73 11.27 -13.96
CA LEU A 407 -2.17 11.06 -14.20
C LEU A 407 -2.61 9.64 -13.81
N GLU A 408 -1.77 8.63 -14.05
CA GLU A 408 -2.02 7.25 -13.61
C GLU A 408 -2.07 7.13 -12.08
N ILE A 409 -1.09 7.71 -11.37
CA ILE A 409 -1.07 7.75 -9.91
C ILE A 409 -2.32 8.47 -9.39
N THR A 410 -2.65 9.62 -9.97
CA THR A 410 -3.86 10.40 -9.63
C THR A 410 -5.13 9.56 -9.77
N ALA A 411 -5.24 8.75 -10.82
CA ALA A 411 -6.38 7.86 -11.04
C ALA A 411 -6.49 6.78 -9.95
N VAL A 412 -5.37 6.16 -9.57
CA VAL A 412 -5.32 5.13 -8.52
C VAL A 412 -5.64 5.71 -7.15
N LEU A 413 -5.08 6.87 -6.79
CA LEU A 413 -5.39 7.54 -5.52
C LEU A 413 -6.87 7.93 -5.43
N MET A 414 -7.44 8.40 -6.54
CA MET A 414 -8.87 8.72 -6.61
C MET A 414 -9.73 7.46 -6.41
N GLU A 415 -9.43 6.36 -7.10
CA GLU A 415 -10.15 5.11 -6.89
C GLU A 415 -10.00 4.61 -5.44
N SER A 416 -8.82 4.75 -4.86
CA SER A 416 -8.50 4.18 -3.54
C SER A 416 -9.10 4.97 -2.38
N PHE A 417 -9.15 6.30 -2.46
CA PHE A 417 -9.58 7.14 -1.33
C PHE A 417 -11.08 7.41 -1.27
N ALA A 418 -11.79 7.31 -2.39
CA ALA A 418 -13.24 7.52 -2.42
C ALA A 418 -13.92 6.78 -3.58
N GLY A 419 -13.38 5.62 -3.99
CA GLY A 419 -14.01 4.77 -5.00
C GLY A 419 -15.22 4.03 -4.45
N ALA A 420 -16.08 3.53 -5.35
CA ALA A 420 -17.28 2.79 -4.98
C ALA A 420 -16.98 1.52 -4.16
N ASN A 421 -15.76 0.98 -4.27
CA ASN A 421 -15.31 -0.24 -3.60
C ASN A 421 -14.39 0.02 -2.40
N THR A 422 -14.13 1.29 -2.04
CA THR A 422 -13.25 1.61 -0.90
C THR A 422 -13.96 1.26 0.41
N VAL A 423 -13.37 0.36 1.19
CA VAL A 423 -13.86 -0.02 2.53
C VAL A 423 -12.94 0.55 3.59
N ILE A 424 -13.42 1.58 4.30
CA ILE A 424 -12.70 2.21 5.41
C ILE A 424 -12.94 1.38 6.68
N ARG A 425 -11.96 0.56 7.05
CA ARG A 425 -12.01 -0.28 8.27
C ARG A 425 -11.49 0.43 9.52
N GLY A 426 -10.69 1.48 9.32
CA GLY A 426 -10.03 2.23 10.38
C GLY A 426 -8.76 1.61 10.96
N ASN A 427 -8.14 0.67 10.23
CA ASN A 427 -6.81 0.14 10.55
C ASN A 427 -5.66 0.97 9.96
N CYS A 428 -5.95 1.85 8.98
CA CYS A 428 -4.93 2.65 8.35
C CYS A 428 -5.37 4.08 8.04
N THR A 429 -4.38 4.95 7.85
CA THR A 429 -4.56 6.34 7.41
C THR A 429 -3.54 6.71 6.35
N PHE A 430 -3.93 7.63 5.46
CA PHE A 430 -3.07 8.21 4.43
C PHE A 430 -2.85 9.71 4.66
N GLY A 431 -1.60 10.13 4.75
CA GLY A 431 -1.20 11.54 4.83
C GLY A 431 -0.66 12.03 3.50
N MET A 432 -1.35 13.00 2.87
CA MET A 432 -0.90 13.66 1.64
C MET A 432 -0.22 14.99 2.00
N PHE A 433 1.06 15.15 1.69
CA PHE A 433 1.82 16.34 2.08
C PHE A 433 2.19 17.17 0.86
N SER A 434 1.94 18.48 0.91
CA SER A 434 2.18 19.39 -0.22
C SER A 434 2.84 20.69 0.20
N ASN A 435 3.72 21.20 -0.66
CA ASN A 435 4.23 22.58 -0.55
C ASN A 435 3.26 23.60 -1.19
N TYR A 436 2.54 23.16 -2.22
CA TYR A 436 1.66 23.98 -3.06
C TYR A 436 0.30 23.28 -3.21
N PRO A 437 -0.58 23.34 -2.19
CA PRO A 437 -1.86 22.64 -2.19
C PRO A 437 -2.76 23.04 -3.38
N GLU A 438 -2.56 24.23 -3.94
CA GLU A 438 -3.23 24.72 -5.14
C GLU A 438 -2.85 23.97 -6.42
N ASN A 439 -1.71 23.29 -6.46
CA ASN A 439 -1.24 22.52 -7.62
C ASN A 439 -1.76 21.08 -7.63
N VAL A 440 -2.30 20.62 -6.50
CA VAL A 440 -2.91 19.29 -6.36
C VAL A 440 -4.26 19.26 -7.07
N ASP A 441 -4.63 18.10 -7.61
CA ASP A 441 -5.96 17.88 -8.19
C ASP A 441 -7.09 18.23 -7.19
N ASP A 442 -8.05 19.03 -7.66
CA ASP A 442 -9.14 19.54 -6.81
C ASP A 442 -9.98 18.43 -6.20
N ALA A 443 -10.18 17.32 -6.92
CA ALA A 443 -10.98 16.21 -6.41
C ALA A 443 -10.23 15.43 -5.34
N LEU A 444 -8.91 15.25 -5.45
CA LEU A 444 -8.08 14.67 -4.39
C LEU A 444 -8.06 15.56 -3.15
N ARG A 445 -7.86 16.87 -3.33
CA ARG A 445 -7.89 17.85 -2.23
C ARG A 445 -9.23 17.82 -1.48
N GLN A 446 -10.35 17.77 -2.20
CA GLN A 446 -11.69 17.67 -1.60
C GLN A 446 -11.98 16.32 -0.92
N ARG A 447 -11.18 15.27 -1.19
CA ARG A 447 -11.32 13.94 -0.58
C ARG A 447 -10.48 13.75 0.67
N ALA A 448 -9.65 14.73 1.04
CA ALA A 448 -9.00 14.72 2.34
C ALA A 448 -10.04 14.94 3.44
N GLY A 449 -10.18 13.98 4.35
CA GLY A 449 -11.11 14.04 5.48
C GLY A 449 -10.69 15.02 6.58
N ALA A 450 -9.42 15.48 6.56
CA ALA A 450 -8.93 16.56 7.42
C ALA A 450 -7.79 17.34 6.74
N ARG A 451 -7.55 18.56 7.21
CA ARG A 451 -6.45 19.42 6.76
C ARG A 451 -5.59 19.86 7.96
N PHE A 452 -4.31 19.55 7.90
CA PHE A 452 -3.33 19.83 8.94
C PHE A 452 -2.45 20.96 8.43
N LEU A 453 -2.66 22.17 8.97
CA LEU A 453 -1.86 23.32 8.59
C LEU A 453 -0.49 23.25 9.31
N VAL A 454 0.58 23.18 8.53
CA VAL A 454 1.97 23.04 9.00
C VAL A 454 2.74 24.32 8.69
N ASP A 455 2.51 25.36 9.49
CA ASP A 455 3.11 26.69 9.31
C ASP A 455 4.52 26.83 9.89
N GLY A 456 4.96 25.85 10.70
CA GLY A 456 6.25 25.89 11.39
C GLY A 456 6.21 26.75 12.67
N PRO A 457 7.39 27.15 13.19
CA PRO A 457 7.50 28.04 14.35
C PRO A 457 6.96 29.44 14.00
N GLN A 458 6.15 30.03 14.90
CA GLN A 458 5.49 31.33 14.67
C GLN A 458 5.89 32.38 15.70
N SER A 459 6.01 31.97 16.97
CA SER A 459 6.31 32.86 18.09
C SER A 459 7.81 32.98 18.35
N ARG A 460 8.24 34.04 19.04
CA ARG A 460 9.63 34.19 19.49
C ARG A 460 10.06 32.96 20.31
N GLU A 461 9.17 32.45 21.14
CA GLU A 461 9.36 31.29 21.99
C GLU A 461 9.60 30.02 21.16
N ASP A 462 8.86 29.82 20.06
CA ASP A 462 9.11 28.73 19.11
C ASP A 462 10.50 28.84 18.45
N TYR A 463 10.92 30.06 18.09
CA TYR A 463 12.25 30.28 17.51
C TYR A 463 13.39 29.99 18.50
N ILE A 464 13.17 30.24 19.79
CA ILE A 464 14.13 29.85 20.84
C ILE A 464 14.18 28.34 20.98
N ASP A 465 13.01 27.67 21.01
CA ASP A 465 12.91 26.22 21.15
C ASP A 465 13.57 25.47 19.97
N ILE A 466 13.31 25.89 18.72
CA ILE A 466 13.89 25.25 17.54
C ILE A 466 15.41 25.46 17.46
N LEU A 467 15.90 26.65 17.82
CA LEU A 467 17.33 26.92 17.88
C LEU A 467 18.00 26.05 18.94
N SER A 468 17.42 25.99 20.16
CA SER A 468 17.93 25.16 21.24
C SER A 468 17.96 23.67 20.86
N LEU A 469 16.96 23.21 20.11
CA LEU A 469 16.90 21.82 19.66
C LEU A 469 17.97 21.51 18.61
N LEU A 470 18.13 22.39 17.61
CA LEU A 470 19.09 22.20 16.52
C LEU A 470 20.54 22.38 16.96
N MET A 471 20.82 23.29 17.90
CA MET A 471 22.16 23.45 18.48
C MET A 471 22.60 22.25 19.32
N GLY A 472 21.65 21.43 19.78
CA GLY A 472 21.92 20.24 20.59
C GLY A 472 22.58 20.60 21.94
N LYS A 473 23.34 19.66 22.50
CA LYS A 473 23.97 19.83 23.83
C LYS A 473 25.44 20.28 23.77
N ASN A 474 26.00 20.48 22.58
CA ASN A 474 27.42 20.78 22.37
C ASN A 474 27.72 22.29 22.45
N HIS A 475 27.14 23.00 23.42
CA HIS A 475 27.43 24.41 23.68
C HIS A 475 27.17 24.78 25.14
N ALA A 476 27.77 25.89 25.60
CA ALA A 476 27.58 26.42 26.95
C ALA A 476 26.66 27.66 27.00
N ILE A 477 26.01 28.01 25.88
CA ILE A 477 25.08 29.15 25.79
C ILE A 477 23.84 28.89 26.68
N PRO A 478 23.53 29.75 27.68
CA PRO A 478 22.36 29.59 28.54
C PRO A 478 21.07 30.04 27.84
N LEU A 479 19.93 29.46 28.22
CA LEU A 479 18.59 29.76 27.65
C LEU A 479 18.03 31.14 28.04
N GLY A 480 18.60 31.78 29.07
CA GLY A 480 18.06 33.03 29.62
C GLY A 480 16.71 32.84 30.32
N GLU A 481 15.88 33.90 30.34
CA GLU A 481 14.51 33.87 30.85
C GLU A 481 13.55 33.18 29.85
N HIS A 482 13.79 31.90 29.60
CA HIS A 482 12.94 31.07 28.75
C HIS A 482 12.75 29.69 29.38
N GLN A 483 11.50 29.23 29.46
CA GLN A 483 11.18 27.88 29.87
C GLN A 483 11.01 27.03 28.61
N PRO A 484 11.90 26.05 28.33
CA PRO A 484 11.84 25.24 27.12
C PRO A 484 10.47 24.58 26.95
N PHE A 485 9.92 24.68 25.74
CA PHE A 485 8.71 23.97 25.33
C PHE A 485 7.42 24.32 26.10
N ALA A 486 7.42 25.34 26.96
CA ALA A 486 6.24 25.73 27.74
C ALA A 486 5.09 26.27 26.87
N ALA A 487 5.42 26.93 25.75
CA ALA A 487 4.43 27.40 24.77
C ALA A 487 3.74 26.25 23.99
N GLN A 488 4.19 25.01 24.18
CA GLN A 488 3.64 23.85 23.49
C GLN A 488 2.36 23.28 24.14
N GLU A 489 1.76 23.94 25.14
CA GLU A 489 0.47 23.53 25.71
C GLU A 489 -0.68 23.65 24.68
N ILE A 490 -0.96 22.53 24.03
CA ILE A 490 -1.83 22.38 22.85
C ILE A 490 -3.27 22.87 23.07
N LYS A 491 -3.85 22.63 24.26
CA LYS A 491 -5.30 22.78 24.49
C LYS A 491 -5.81 24.23 24.44
N ALA A 492 -5.02 25.20 24.91
CA ALA A 492 -5.43 26.60 24.98
C ALA A 492 -5.43 27.32 23.62
N ALA A 493 -4.63 26.84 22.65
CA ALA A 493 -4.56 27.41 21.32
C ALA A 493 -5.76 27.00 20.44
N VAL A 494 -6.16 25.72 20.54
CA VAL A 494 -7.27 25.16 19.74
C VAL A 494 -8.61 25.81 20.11
N ALA A 495 -8.90 25.97 21.41
CA ALA A 495 -10.15 26.58 21.87
C ALA A 495 -10.34 28.02 21.35
N ARG A 496 -9.27 28.85 21.41
CA ARG A 496 -9.30 30.25 20.93
C ARG A 496 -9.56 30.36 19.43
N SER A 497 -9.06 29.42 18.62
CA SER A 497 -9.29 29.45 17.17
C SER A 497 -10.75 29.18 16.79
N PHE A 498 -11.47 28.33 17.54
CA PHE A 498 -12.87 28.03 17.22
C PHE A 498 -13.83 29.14 17.66
N GLU A 499 -13.54 29.83 18.76
CA GLU A 499 -14.32 30.99 19.20
C GLU A 499 -14.33 32.11 18.15
N ALA A 500 -13.22 32.27 17.40
CA ALA A 500 -13.12 33.24 16.32
C ALA A 500 -14.08 33.00 15.14
N HIS A 501 -14.68 31.81 15.03
CA HIS A 501 -15.67 31.47 14.00
C HIS A 501 -17.12 31.56 14.49
N ALA A 502 -17.35 32.02 15.73
CA ALA A 502 -18.70 32.29 16.21
C ALA A 502 -19.43 33.35 15.36
N LYS A 503 -18.67 34.22 14.69
CA LYS A 503 -19.15 35.12 13.63
C LYS A 503 -18.33 34.93 12.35
N PRO A 504 -18.93 35.18 11.17
CA PRO A 504 -18.19 35.22 9.91
C PRO A 504 -17.08 36.26 9.91
N GLN A 505 -16.04 36.00 9.15
CA GLN A 505 -14.90 36.90 8.98
C GLN A 505 -14.90 37.60 7.61
N GLU A 506 -15.45 36.96 6.58
CA GLU A 506 -15.51 37.54 5.25
C GLU A 506 -16.69 38.53 5.14
N PRO A 507 -16.49 39.73 4.55
CA PRO A 507 -17.52 40.77 4.50
C PRO A 507 -18.83 40.29 3.86
N GLY A 508 -18.75 39.56 2.75
CA GLY A 508 -19.93 39.06 2.04
C GLY A 508 -20.74 38.04 2.85
N LEU A 509 -20.07 37.18 3.63
CA LEU A 509 -20.77 36.21 4.48
C LEU A 509 -21.34 36.88 5.75
N LEU A 510 -20.64 37.90 6.28
CA LEU A 510 -21.10 38.66 7.43
C LEU A 510 -22.45 39.34 7.15
N GLU A 511 -22.63 39.93 5.97
CA GLU A 511 -23.91 40.51 5.55
C GLU A 511 -25.04 39.46 5.52
N VAL A 512 -24.75 38.25 5.04
CA VAL A 512 -25.73 37.15 5.01
C VAL A 512 -26.09 36.69 6.42
N PHE A 513 -25.10 36.62 7.32
CA PHE A 513 -25.29 36.25 8.72
C PHE A 513 -26.13 37.29 9.48
N ASP A 514 -25.81 38.58 9.33
CA ASP A 514 -26.58 39.67 9.94
C ASP A 514 -28.03 39.70 9.41
N ARG A 515 -28.23 39.40 8.12
CA ARG A 515 -29.56 39.24 7.52
C ARG A 515 -30.31 38.03 8.10
N ALA A 516 -29.61 36.92 8.33
CA ALA A 516 -30.21 35.74 8.94
C ALA A 516 -30.61 36.01 10.39
N GLU A 517 -29.77 36.65 11.20
CA GLU A 517 -30.09 37.04 12.58
C GLU A 517 -31.30 38.00 12.62
N SER A 518 -31.38 38.97 11.71
CA SER A 518 -32.50 39.92 11.68
C SER A 518 -33.83 39.32 11.21
N GLN A 519 -33.83 38.40 10.24
CA GLN A 519 -35.06 37.82 9.68
C GLN A 519 -35.54 36.56 10.43
N ILE A 520 -34.61 35.75 10.93
CA ILE A 520 -34.88 34.42 11.49
C ILE A 520 -34.73 34.41 13.03
N GLY A 521 -33.95 35.35 13.58
CA GLY A 521 -33.56 35.38 15.00
C GLY A 521 -32.42 34.41 15.32
N ALA A 522 -32.26 34.08 16.60
CA ALA A 522 -31.20 33.16 17.05
C ALA A 522 -31.30 31.79 16.34
N LEU A 523 -30.18 31.30 15.82
CA LEU A 523 -30.05 30.08 15.02
C LEU A 523 -30.06 28.79 15.87
N ASP A 524 -31.07 28.63 16.72
CA ASP A 524 -31.17 27.61 17.79
C ASP A 524 -31.81 26.26 17.39
N THR A 525 -32.26 26.12 16.14
CA THR A 525 -32.94 24.91 15.64
C THR A 525 -32.44 24.50 14.26
N ILE A 526 -32.54 23.21 13.93
CA ILE A 526 -32.16 22.67 12.61
C ILE A 526 -32.89 23.40 11.48
N ALA A 527 -34.16 23.76 11.66
CA ALA A 527 -34.91 24.51 10.66
C ALA A 527 -34.29 25.88 10.37
N LYS A 528 -33.91 26.63 11.42
CA LYS A 528 -33.27 27.94 11.29
C LYS A 528 -31.85 27.84 10.72
N LEU A 529 -31.07 26.84 11.15
CA LEU A 529 -29.75 26.54 10.57
C LEU A 529 -29.88 26.20 9.07
N GLY A 530 -30.90 25.43 8.70
CA GLY A 530 -31.22 25.15 7.29
C GLY A 530 -31.61 26.39 6.50
N SER A 531 -32.37 27.31 7.09
CA SER A 531 -32.67 28.61 6.49
C SER A 531 -31.42 29.47 6.30
N TYR A 532 -30.51 29.48 7.27
CA TYR A 532 -29.22 30.17 7.14
C TYR A 532 -28.37 29.58 6.01
N LEU A 533 -28.21 28.25 5.95
CA LEU A 533 -27.54 27.56 4.85
C LEU A 533 -28.16 27.89 3.47
N LYS A 534 -29.49 28.02 3.40
CA LYS A 534 -30.18 28.44 2.17
C LYS A 534 -29.88 29.88 1.79
N MET A 535 -29.76 30.78 2.77
CA MET A 535 -29.36 32.17 2.51
C MET A 535 -27.92 32.28 2.01
N ILE A 536 -27.00 31.45 2.52
CA ILE A 536 -25.62 31.35 1.99
C ILE A 536 -25.65 30.89 0.53
N GLN A 537 -26.40 29.83 0.22
CA GLN A 537 -26.53 29.34 -1.15
C GLN A 537 -27.12 30.36 -2.14
N GLN A 538 -28.00 31.25 -1.67
CA GLN A 538 -28.53 32.34 -2.49
C GLN A 538 -27.51 33.45 -2.75
N ALA A 539 -26.52 33.61 -1.88
CA ALA A 539 -25.43 34.56 -2.05
C ALA A 539 -24.28 33.98 -2.88
N ASP A 540 -24.07 32.65 -2.81
CA ASP A 540 -23.07 31.94 -3.62
C ASP A 540 -23.63 30.62 -4.18
N GLU A 541 -23.84 30.58 -5.50
CA GLU A 541 -24.39 29.41 -6.21
C GLU A 541 -23.49 28.17 -6.13
N ARG A 542 -22.19 28.32 -5.84
CA ARG A 542 -21.27 27.19 -5.65
C ARG A 542 -21.49 26.45 -4.34
N PHE A 543 -22.18 27.07 -3.38
CA PHE A 543 -22.52 26.43 -2.10
C PHE A 543 -23.65 25.41 -2.30
N THR A 544 -23.27 24.15 -2.56
CA THR A 544 -24.20 23.06 -2.90
C THR A 544 -24.44 22.09 -1.74
N GLY A 545 -25.27 21.07 -1.94
CA GLY A 545 -25.49 20.00 -0.95
C GLY A 545 -24.21 19.28 -0.50
N ARG A 546 -23.14 19.31 -1.29
CA ARG A 546 -21.81 18.81 -0.90
C ARG A 546 -21.22 19.63 0.25
N ALA A 547 -21.39 20.96 0.25
CA ALA A 547 -20.93 21.82 1.34
C ALA A 547 -21.63 21.46 2.65
N ILE A 548 -22.95 21.23 2.62
CA ILE A 548 -23.73 20.81 3.80
C ILE A 548 -23.21 19.48 4.36
N LYS A 549 -22.93 18.51 3.49
CA LYS A 549 -22.31 17.23 3.89
C LYS A 549 -20.96 17.47 4.57
N ASN A 550 -20.07 18.26 3.95
CA ASN A 550 -18.74 18.54 4.49
C ASN A 550 -18.79 19.23 5.86
N ILE A 551 -19.68 20.22 6.03
CA ILE A 551 -19.93 20.88 7.32
C ILE A 551 -20.41 19.87 8.36
N THR A 552 -21.36 19.02 7.99
CA THR A 552 -21.90 17.99 8.90
C THR A 552 -20.83 16.99 9.32
N ASP A 553 -19.98 16.57 8.38
CA ASP A 553 -18.86 15.68 8.66
C ASP A 553 -17.83 16.37 9.57
N ALA A 554 -17.53 17.65 9.35
CA ALA A 554 -16.66 18.43 10.23
C ALA A 554 -17.22 18.59 11.66
N VAL A 555 -18.53 18.82 11.81
CA VAL A 555 -19.21 18.84 13.12
C VAL A 555 -19.08 17.49 13.82
N LYS A 556 -19.24 16.38 13.11
CA LYS A 556 -19.05 15.03 13.68
C LYS A 556 -17.60 14.80 14.10
N VAL A 557 -16.63 15.18 13.26
CA VAL A 557 -15.19 15.10 13.57
C VAL A 557 -14.87 15.92 14.82
N ARG A 558 -15.54 17.06 15.01
CA ARG A 558 -15.39 17.95 16.16
C ARG A 558 -16.06 17.44 17.43
N ALA A 559 -17.21 16.78 17.31
CA ALA A 559 -17.83 16.07 18.44
C ALA A 559 -16.95 14.93 18.96
N MET A 560 -16.12 14.37 18.07
CA MET A 560 -15.11 13.36 18.35
C MET A 560 -13.73 13.96 18.61
N ASP A 561 -13.65 15.27 18.90
CA ASP A 561 -12.40 15.98 19.18
C ASP A 561 -12.02 15.94 20.65
N PHE A 562 -11.74 14.72 21.11
CA PHE A 562 -11.15 14.44 22.40
C PHE A 562 -9.89 13.60 22.23
N GLU A 563 -9.03 13.67 23.23
CA GLU A 563 -7.80 12.89 23.26
C GLU A 563 -8.04 11.61 24.07
N LEU A 564 -7.68 10.46 23.50
CA LEU A 564 -7.65 9.21 24.27
C LEU A 564 -6.56 9.31 25.36
N PRO A 565 -6.82 8.84 26.59
CA PRO A 565 -5.83 8.84 27.67
C PRO A 565 -4.52 8.15 27.27
N ASP A 566 -3.38 8.72 27.65
CA ASP A 566 -2.06 8.10 27.40
C ASP A 566 -1.94 6.72 28.08
N ASP A 567 -2.49 6.58 29.29
CA ASP A 567 -2.53 5.33 30.05
C ASP A 567 -3.14 4.16 29.26
N TRP A 568 -4.05 4.42 28.32
CA TRP A 568 -4.67 3.40 27.47
C TRP A 568 -3.70 2.85 26.42
N MET A 569 -2.71 3.64 26.00
CA MET A 569 -1.65 3.23 25.08
C MET A 569 -0.50 2.56 25.82
N GLU A 570 -0.16 3.06 27.01
CA GLU A 570 0.90 2.49 27.86
C GLU A 570 0.50 1.15 28.49
N ASN A 571 -0.78 0.98 28.83
CA ASN A 571 -1.32 -0.23 29.42
C ASN A 571 -2.47 -0.79 28.53
N PRO A 572 -2.15 -1.63 27.52
CA PRO A 572 -3.13 -2.13 26.56
C PRO A 572 -4.36 -2.83 27.16
N GLU A 573 -4.25 -3.43 28.35
CA GLU A 573 -5.37 -4.08 29.05
C GLU A 573 -6.48 -3.11 29.49
N LEU A 574 -6.18 -1.80 29.62
CA LEU A 574 -7.18 -0.82 29.99
C LEU A 574 -8.18 -0.56 28.86
N PHE A 575 -7.75 -0.68 27.60
CA PHE A 575 -8.57 -0.29 26.45
C PHE A 575 -8.31 -1.13 25.19
N LEU A 576 -7.06 -1.23 24.73
CA LEU A 576 -6.72 -1.84 23.42
C LEU A 576 -7.16 -3.31 23.31
N PHE A 577 -6.99 -4.09 24.38
CA PHE A 577 -7.35 -5.52 24.43
C PHE A 577 -8.79 -5.79 24.87
N ARG A 578 -9.59 -4.73 25.08
CA ARG A 578 -11.02 -4.88 25.36
C ARG A 578 -11.77 -5.28 24.09
N ASP A 579 -12.91 -5.93 24.27
CA ASP A 579 -13.80 -6.26 23.16
C ASP A 579 -14.33 -4.98 22.48
N TYR A 580 -14.78 -5.14 21.23
CA TYR A 580 -15.24 -4.03 20.40
C TYR A 580 -16.35 -3.20 21.04
N ASP A 581 -17.35 -3.85 21.65
CA ASP A 581 -18.52 -3.16 22.17
C ASP A 581 -18.15 -2.34 23.43
N THR A 582 -17.26 -2.88 24.27
CA THR A 582 -16.65 -2.14 25.38
C THR A 582 -15.83 -0.94 24.90
N LYS A 583 -14.93 -1.13 23.91
CA LYS A 583 -14.14 -0.01 23.34
C LYS A 583 -15.04 1.09 22.81
N LYS A 584 -16.10 0.72 22.07
CA LYS A 584 -17.07 1.66 21.52
C LYS A 584 -17.78 2.45 22.62
N ALA A 585 -18.25 1.80 23.68
CA ALA A 585 -18.89 2.48 24.80
C ALA A 585 -17.94 3.47 25.50
N MET A 586 -16.69 3.07 25.76
CA MET A 586 -15.67 3.94 26.35
C MET A 586 -15.37 5.17 25.48
N ILE A 587 -15.37 5.01 24.15
CA ILE A 587 -15.20 6.12 23.20
C ILE A 587 -16.44 7.02 23.18
N GLU A 588 -17.65 6.45 23.23
CA GLU A 588 -18.91 7.21 23.28
C GLU A 588 -19.00 8.09 24.54
N GLU A 589 -18.49 7.63 25.68
CA GLU A 589 -18.45 8.42 26.92
C GLU A 589 -17.56 9.66 26.84
N LEU A 590 -16.50 9.62 26.03
CA LEU A 590 -15.59 10.75 25.81
C LEU A 590 -16.14 11.78 24.81
N ARG A 591 -17.18 11.40 24.06
CA ARG A 591 -17.75 12.24 23.00
C ARG A 591 -18.35 13.51 23.57
N VAL A 592 -18.02 14.65 22.96
CA VAL A 592 -18.65 15.93 23.28
C VAL A 592 -20.01 16.03 22.55
N PRO A 593 -21.09 16.43 23.23
CA PRO A 593 -22.38 16.66 22.58
C PRO A 593 -22.26 17.70 21.45
N ILE A 594 -22.89 17.42 20.30
CA ILE A 594 -22.98 18.41 19.22
C ILE A 594 -23.87 19.56 19.69
N SER A 595 -23.27 20.73 19.90
CA SER A 595 -23.98 21.95 20.26
C SER A 595 -24.38 22.76 19.02
N VAL A 596 -25.36 23.64 19.16
CA VAL A 596 -25.75 24.59 18.12
C VAL A 596 -24.57 25.48 17.73
N ASP A 597 -23.83 26.00 18.71
CA ASP A 597 -22.67 26.86 18.46
C ASP A 597 -21.60 26.16 17.64
N MET A 598 -21.38 24.87 17.88
CA MET A 598 -20.46 24.05 17.10
C MET A 598 -20.87 24.02 15.63
N VAL A 599 -22.17 23.84 15.36
CA VAL A 599 -22.70 23.81 14.00
C VAL A 599 -22.57 25.17 13.33
N ILE A 600 -22.92 26.27 14.02
CA ILE A 600 -22.80 27.63 13.48
C ILE A 600 -21.33 27.95 13.14
N GLN A 601 -20.41 27.64 14.05
CA GLN A 601 -18.98 27.87 13.85
C GLN A 601 -18.45 27.10 12.63
N GLU A 602 -18.89 25.85 12.43
CA GLU A 602 -18.49 25.04 11.26
C GLU A 602 -19.13 25.53 9.95
N ILE A 603 -20.38 26.02 9.99
CA ILE A 603 -21.01 26.67 8.84
C ILE A 603 -20.22 27.92 8.45
N ASN A 604 -19.94 28.80 9.41
CA ASN A 604 -19.22 30.04 9.20
C ASN A 604 -17.80 29.77 8.67
N ARG A 605 -17.06 28.85 9.30
CA ARG A 605 -15.70 28.49 8.88
C ARG A 605 -15.66 27.97 7.44
N TYR A 606 -16.59 27.09 7.08
CA TYR A 606 -16.64 26.54 5.72
C TYR A 606 -17.02 27.61 4.71
N ALA A 607 -18.08 28.38 4.97
CA ALA A 607 -18.56 29.40 4.05
C ALA A 607 -17.58 30.57 3.91
N ASP A 608 -16.91 31.01 4.98
CA ASP A 608 -15.83 32.02 4.92
C ASP A 608 -14.73 31.55 3.97
N SER A 609 -14.37 30.27 4.01
CA SER A 609 -13.38 29.72 3.10
C SER A 609 -13.82 29.78 1.64
N GLU A 610 -15.07 29.43 1.33
CA GLU A 610 -15.60 29.48 -0.05
C GLU A 610 -15.69 30.93 -0.57
N PHE A 611 -16.18 31.86 0.24
CA PHE A 611 -16.25 33.28 -0.10
C PHE A 611 -14.85 33.86 -0.35
N ARG A 612 -13.88 33.52 0.51
CA ARG A 612 -12.48 33.94 0.35
C ARG A 612 -11.88 33.46 -0.97
N TYR A 613 -12.18 32.23 -1.40
CA TYR A 613 -11.67 31.70 -2.67
C TYR A 613 -12.36 32.32 -3.89
N ALA A 614 -13.60 32.78 -3.73
CA ALA A 614 -14.31 33.54 -4.75
C ALA A 614 -13.61 34.86 -5.08
N ASP A 615 -13.33 35.63 -4.04
CA ASP A 615 -12.85 37.01 -4.19
C ASP A 615 -11.36 37.02 -4.51
N LYS A 616 -10.58 36.10 -3.93
CA LYS A 616 -9.12 36.06 -4.13
C LYS A 616 -8.67 35.51 -5.48
N SER A 617 -9.44 34.67 -6.17
CA SER A 617 -8.97 34.10 -7.46
C SER A 617 -8.73 35.21 -8.49
N ASP A 618 -9.67 36.15 -8.58
CA ASP A 618 -9.58 37.27 -9.52
C ASP A 618 -8.61 38.34 -9.02
N GLU A 619 -8.62 38.65 -7.71
CA GLU A 619 -7.73 39.65 -7.12
C GLU A 619 -6.26 39.21 -7.15
N VAL A 620 -5.95 37.94 -6.89
CA VAL A 620 -4.58 37.40 -7.00
C VAL A 620 -4.11 37.37 -8.45
N ALA A 621 -4.99 37.10 -9.42
CA ALA A 621 -4.65 37.19 -10.83
C ALA A 621 -4.33 38.64 -11.24
N ILE A 622 -5.10 39.60 -10.74
CA ILE A 622 -4.86 41.04 -10.95
C ILE A 622 -3.55 41.47 -10.27
N ASP A 623 -3.31 41.13 -9.01
CA ASP A 623 -2.08 41.48 -8.28
C ASP A 623 -0.83 40.86 -8.91
N THR A 624 -0.93 39.63 -9.42
CA THR A 624 0.15 38.97 -10.16
C THR A 624 0.43 39.72 -11.45
N MET A 625 -0.62 40.12 -12.18
CA MET A 625 -0.50 40.89 -13.41
C MET A 625 0.09 42.29 -13.16
N VAL A 626 -0.29 42.95 -12.06
CA VAL A 626 0.31 44.23 -11.61
C VAL A 626 1.80 44.05 -11.30
N ARG A 627 2.17 43.03 -10.53
CA ARG A 627 3.59 42.73 -10.23
C ARG A 627 4.39 42.40 -11.48
N ASP A 628 3.81 41.72 -12.46
CA ASP A 628 4.49 41.41 -13.72
C ASP A 628 4.69 42.68 -14.57
N PHE A 629 3.73 43.61 -14.56
CA PHE A 629 3.94 44.94 -15.14
C PHE A 629 5.04 45.73 -14.42
N GLU A 630 5.05 45.75 -13.08
CA GLU A 630 6.12 46.40 -12.29
C GLU A 630 7.50 45.80 -12.59
N ARG A 631 7.59 44.46 -12.68
CA ARG A 631 8.83 43.75 -13.06
C ARG A 631 9.27 44.08 -14.47
N GLN A 632 8.34 44.19 -15.42
CA GLN A 632 8.65 44.60 -16.79
C GLN A 632 9.15 46.05 -16.86
N GLU A 633 8.52 46.97 -16.13
CA GLU A 633 8.98 48.36 -16.05
C GLU A 633 10.39 48.44 -15.44
N GLU A 634 10.63 47.75 -14.34
CA GLU A 634 11.92 47.70 -13.67
C GLU A 634 13.01 47.06 -14.55
N ALA A 635 12.70 45.92 -15.21
CA ALA A 635 13.61 45.26 -16.13
C ALA A 635 13.94 46.14 -17.33
N LYS A 636 12.95 46.84 -17.89
CA LYS A 636 13.13 47.79 -18.99
C LYS A 636 13.98 48.98 -18.57
N ARG A 637 13.76 49.52 -17.36
CA ARG A 637 14.59 50.59 -16.79
C ARG A 637 16.06 50.15 -16.71
N ARG A 638 16.34 49.00 -16.07
CA ARG A 638 17.69 48.45 -15.94
C ARG A 638 18.36 48.17 -17.29
N TYR A 639 17.60 47.66 -18.27
CA TYR A 639 18.11 47.39 -19.61
C TYR A 639 18.47 48.68 -20.37
N LEU A 640 17.69 49.75 -20.20
CA LEU A 640 17.99 51.05 -20.80
C LEU A 640 19.14 51.76 -20.10
N GLU A 641 19.24 51.68 -18.77
CA GLU A 641 20.37 52.20 -17.98
C GLU A 641 21.69 51.50 -18.34
N GLY A 642 21.67 50.20 -18.66
CA GLY A 642 22.86 49.48 -19.12
C GLY A 642 23.27 49.76 -20.58
N LYS A 643 22.52 50.57 -21.32
CA LYS A 643 22.80 50.96 -22.72
C LYS A 643 23.27 52.42 -22.88
N GLY A 644 23.15 53.24 -21.84
CA GLY A 644 23.78 54.57 -21.75
C GLY A 644 25.13 54.45 -21.06
#